data_AF-A0A164S0D0-F1
#
_entry.id   AF-A0A164S0D0-F1
#
_cell.length_a   1.000
_cell.length_b   1.000
_cell.length_c   1.000
_cell.angle_alpha   90.00
_cell.angle_beta   90.00
_cell.angle_gamma   90.00
#
_symmetry.space_group_name_H-M   'P 1'
#
loop_
_entity.id
_entity.type
_entity.pdbx_description
1 polymer ?
#
loop_
_entity_poly.entity_id
_entity_poly.type
_entity_poly.pdbx_seq_one_letter_code
_entity_poly.pdbx_strand_id
1 'polypeptide(L)'
;MSNTLQERQVRPIYDAIDLGQFKSALQTCNKILKKQPNNELVKTLKCLAMVRIGKIDEAVILSDEILAKKPSDELVLGAMSNVLRFLSRHEDMIVMYEDAYKKNPTNEELGAQTFMANVRVGNWKAAQQVATKMHKNSKDDRYLYWSIMSTVLQASDLSTDPAMRPILLKLALRLIESSGSPSIASPDRFYLNLTVLRDLERYEEALNLLEGDVGKHLCDTSLVLEELRHELAMTLGKRESELQIARTRLTERRDRNWLTFISLIDCTLADHQELEATINETRKLITSLAQEDGTSDRSAALALLELERRCREKELPKRDIPFVESLKSYFVTFGDKPACFEDLKPYIDLQGEEREDWTTFLDTRDLSNASGSISELVRSINVFKLRRMRLIEEEVTVEKEEERAEQYLRAYLAALSLGKGLPSTELQPADDLAILAASAYINLYDLSKSISYLNCATCVLEYASQRSKHAFQHRLLLIRLYRLVGAPSLALEHYRQMNIKQVQNDTLAHLILARCATFSLTSNGDLTYLQECLESSQIYSSNNNETADMVVKAFQFEKYSQIPEFIEFEDRLDSSVQRDLTKIEHVRMRLAHEPATTETIDTELVELKFLYERSQFHHDNRDFSVFPEYQPLGKLINTQTGMGEVSPGEEWLTMWMKMYIICFELASDLDPALDGQAILGGDKSKPLNPIDKDRKALSARLREISEDDYKTLTPEERRLHSFTLALVSWLEPYNTYCRPPPQPFVPGAIALANGSANAAKKVPKPAPTAPSEPPPSTNPPESVLNYFDELEKRFRETAETSTALPWEALHIATLGQEALILYNIVTARFRLGGASKLKKSDPVMQSIKNLRTKALVALKDIGGILVKIGETDATPETRKEFFESCQSITSPNDIDHDFVFGVAKKVTDARKKVRSDIGKGLERICKGQGQGLVLGAGPSTGS
;
A
#
# COMPACT_ATOMS: atom_id res chain seq x y z
N MET A 1 48.30 -26.66 6.98
CA MET A 1 47.92 -27.70 5.98
C MET A 1 46.45 -28.14 6.10
N SER A 2 45.75 -27.99 7.24
CA SER A 2 44.33 -28.37 7.37
C SER A 2 43.34 -27.41 6.70
N ASN A 3 43.50 -26.07 6.86
CA ASN A 3 42.56 -25.08 6.30
C ASN A 3 42.45 -25.15 4.77
N THR A 4 43.58 -25.30 4.06
CA THR A 4 43.62 -25.37 2.59
C THR A 4 42.95 -26.64 2.04
N LEU A 5 42.94 -27.72 2.82
CA LEU A 5 42.30 -28.98 2.46
C LEU A 5 40.78 -28.92 2.73
N GLN A 6 40.38 -28.23 3.80
CA GLN A 6 38.99 -27.95 4.13
C GLN A 6 38.35 -26.98 3.13
N GLU A 7 39.03 -25.89 2.76
CA GLU A 7 38.59 -24.96 1.69
C GLU A 7 38.36 -25.67 0.35
N ARG A 8 39.29 -26.56 -0.06
CA ARG A 8 39.13 -27.36 -1.29
C ARG A 8 37.94 -28.31 -1.25
N GLN A 9 37.59 -28.84 -0.07
CA GLN A 9 36.44 -29.75 0.10
C GLN A 9 35.11 -29.00 0.09
N VAL A 10 35.08 -27.76 0.57
CA VAL A 10 33.86 -26.97 0.73
C VAL A 10 33.59 -26.08 -0.49
N ARG A 11 34.62 -25.70 -1.26
CA ARG A 11 34.48 -24.89 -2.49
C ARG A 11 33.41 -25.40 -3.48
N PRO A 12 33.31 -26.71 -3.79
CA PRO A 12 32.23 -27.20 -4.66
C PRO A 12 30.83 -26.99 -4.10
N ILE A 13 30.67 -26.89 -2.77
CA ILE A 13 29.40 -26.55 -2.14
C ILE A 13 29.08 -25.07 -2.37
N TYR A 14 30.05 -24.17 -2.15
CA TYR A 14 29.87 -22.75 -2.43
C TYR A 14 29.57 -22.49 -3.90
N ASP A 15 30.36 -23.04 -4.82
CA ASP A 15 30.13 -22.90 -6.27
C ASP A 15 28.72 -23.37 -6.66
N ALA A 16 28.26 -24.50 -6.10
CA ALA A 16 26.91 -25.00 -6.35
C ALA A 16 25.80 -24.10 -5.76
N ILE A 17 26.04 -23.46 -4.62
CA ILE A 17 25.09 -22.50 -4.03
C ILE A 17 25.03 -21.22 -4.86
N ASP A 18 26.19 -20.70 -5.28
CA ASP A 18 26.29 -19.46 -6.07
C ASP A 18 25.67 -19.62 -7.47
N LEU A 19 25.79 -20.81 -8.06
CA LEU A 19 25.13 -21.16 -9.33
C LEU A 19 23.64 -21.54 -9.17
N GLY A 20 23.07 -21.45 -7.97
CA GLY A 20 21.67 -21.81 -7.70
C GLY A 20 21.37 -23.31 -7.75
N GLN A 21 22.40 -24.16 -7.82
CA GLN A 21 22.30 -25.62 -7.89
C GLN A 21 22.16 -26.26 -6.49
N PHE A 22 21.19 -25.81 -5.70
CA PHE A 22 21.06 -26.18 -4.29
C PHE A 22 20.92 -27.70 -4.05
N LYS A 23 20.24 -28.42 -4.95
CA LYS A 23 20.13 -29.90 -4.86
C LYS A 23 21.50 -30.58 -4.96
N SER A 24 22.38 -30.07 -5.84
CA SER A 24 23.74 -30.57 -6.00
C SER A 24 24.59 -30.24 -4.77
N ALA A 25 24.46 -29.02 -4.25
CA ALA A 25 25.10 -28.61 -3.00
C ALA A 25 24.70 -29.55 -1.83
N LEU A 26 23.40 -29.83 -1.68
CA LEU A 26 22.86 -30.72 -0.65
C LEU A 26 23.44 -32.14 -0.75
N GLN A 27 23.52 -32.70 -1.97
CA GLN A 27 24.12 -34.01 -2.20
C GLN A 27 25.60 -34.05 -1.82
N THR A 28 26.34 -32.99 -2.14
CA THR A 28 27.77 -32.87 -1.83
C THR A 28 27.98 -32.76 -0.31
N CYS A 29 27.18 -31.95 0.39
CA CYS A 29 27.18 -31.89 1.84
C CYS A 29 26.95 -33.28 2.47
N ASN A 30 25.92 -34.01 2.01
CA ASN A 30 25.63 -35.35 2.53
C ASN A 30 26.79 -36.34 2.30
N LYS A 31 27.49 -36.26 1.16
CA LYS A 31 28.68 -37.10 0.87
C LYS A 31 29.83 -36.80 1.83
N ILE A 32 30.07 -35.52 2.13
CA ILE A 32 31.15 -35.10 3.04
C ILE A 32 30.80 -35.48 4.49
N LEU A 33 29.57 -35.24 4.93
CA LEU A 33 29.11 -35.56 6.29
C LEU A 33 29.11 -37.07 6.59
N LYS A 34 29.00 -37.94 5.58
CA LYS A 34 29.23 -39.39 5.76
C LYS A 34 30.65 -39.72 6.23
N LYS A 35 31.65 -38.96 5.78
CA LYS A 35 33.06 -39.14 6.16
C LYS A 35 33.45 -38.29 7.37
N GLN A 36 32.81 -37.14 7.54
CA GLN A 36 33.08 -36.16 8.61
C GLN A 36 31.77 -35.72 9.29
N PRO A 37 31.17 -36.55 10.16
CA PRO A 37 29.84 -36.27 10.73
C PRO A 37 29.81 -35.02 11.64
N ASN A 38 30.96 -34.60 12.16
CA ASN A 38 31.08 -33.48 13.11
C ASN A 38 31.54 -32.16 12.44
N ASN A 39 31.66 -32.10 11.12
CA ASN A 39 32.06 -30.87 10.43
C ASN A 39 30.92 -29.84 10.45
N GLU A 40 31.01 -28.87 11.36
CA GLU A 40 29.97 -27.87 11.60
C GLU A 40 29.74 -26.96 10.39
N LEU A 41 30.79 -26.52 9.71
CA LEU A 41 30.67 -25.70 8.51
C LEU A 41 29.86 -26.40 7.41
N VAL A 42 30.12 -27.68 7.18
CA VAL A 42 29.39 -28.47 6.17
C VAL A 42 27.94 -28.72 6.62
N LYS A 43 27.67 -28.89 7.92
CA LYS A 43 26.29 -28.94 8.45
C LYS A 43 25.56 -27.61 8.23
N THR A 44 26.22 -26.49 8.47
CA THR A 44 25.63 -25.16 8.23
C THR A 44 25.34 -24.92 6.75
N LEU A 45 26.26 -25.29 5.85
CA LEU A 45 26.02 -25.19 4.41
C LEU A 45 24.95 -26.17 3.91
N LYS A 46 24.83 -27.34 4.53
CA LYS A 46 23.69 -28.24 4.32
C LYS A 46 22.38 -27.56 4.70
N CYS A 47 22.34 -26.93 5.87
CA CYS A 47 21.18 -26.16 6.34
C CYS A 47 20.83 -25.04 5.35
N LEU A 48 21.82 -24.24 4.90
CA LEU A 48 21.62 -23.19 3.90
C LEU A 48 21.05 -23.72 2.58
N ALA A 49 21.59 -24.84 2.07
CA ALA A 49 21.06 -25.48 0.87
C ALA A 49 19.61 -25.98 1.08
N MET A 50 19.26 -26.50 2.26
CA MET A 50 17.90 -26.93 2.59
C MET A 50 16.92 -25.76 2.58
N VAL A 51 17.29 -24.63 3.19
CA VAL A 51 16.47 -23.40 3.19
C VAL A 51 16.21 -22.92 1.76
N ARG A 52 17.25 -22.84 0.93
CA ARG A 52 17.13 -22.40 -0.47
C ARG A 52 16.35 -23.36 -1.38
N ILE A 53 16.17 -24.62 -0.97
CA ILE A 53 15.30 -25.60 -1.65
C ILE A 53 13.84 -25.49 -1.17
N GLY A 54 13.57 -24.83 -0.04
CA GLY A 54 12.26 -24.75 0.59
C GLY A 54 11.99 -25.86 1.63
N LYS A 55 13.02 -26.60 2.06
CA LYS A 55 12.91 -27.60 3.14
C LYS A 55 13.12 -26.95 4.51
N ILE A 56 12.19 -26.09 4.90
CA ILE A 56 12.37 -25.22 6.07
C ILE A 56 12.35 -26.02 7.38
N ASP A 57 11.43 -26.99 7.55
CA ASP A 57 11.33 -27.80 8.78
C ASP A 57 12.65 -28.51 9.13
N GLU A 58 13.21 -29.22 8.16
CA GLU A 58 14.49 -29.94 8.33
C GLU A 58 15.64 -28.98 8.60
N ALA A 59 15.60 -27.79 8.00
CA ALA A 59 16.63 -26.77 8.18
C ALA A 59 16.59 -26.17 9.59
N VAL A 60 15.41 -25.87 10.15
CA VAL A 60 15.27 -25.33 11.51
C VAL A 60 15.85 -26.28 12.54
N ILE A 61 15.50 -27.57 12.47
CA ILE A 61 16.02 -28.60 13.40
C ILE A 61 17.54 -28.66 13.34
N LEU A 62 18.11 -28.65 12.13
CA LEU A 62 19.57 -28.70 11.95
C LEU A 62 20.25 -27.42 12.43
N SER A 63 19.61 -26.26 12.24
CA SER A 63 20.08 -24.96 12.73
C SER A 63 20.16 -24.96 14.26
N ASP A 64 19.13 -25.47 14.95
CA ASP A 64 19.09 -25.58 16.41
C ASP A 64 20.19 -26.48 16.96
N GLU A 65 20.46 -27.61 16.31
CA GLU A 65 21.56 -28.51 16.68
C GLU A 65 22.92 -27.80 16.65
N ILE A 66 23.15 -26.95 15.65
CA ILE A 66 24.41 -26.20 15.48
C ILE A 66 24.49 -25.07 16.52
N LEU A 67 23.43 -24.29 16.69
CA LEU A 67 23.39 -23.18 17.65
C LEU A 67 23.58 -23.66 19.10
N ALA A 68 23.05 -24.83 19.47
CA ALA A 68 23.22 -25.41 20.80
C ALA A 68 24.69 -25.60 21.20
N LYS A 69 25.60 -25.73 20.23
CA LYS A 69 27.04 -25.87 20.47
C LYS A 69 27.79 -24.55 20.68
N LYS A 70 27.11 -23.40 20.51
CA LYS A 70 27.68 -22.05 20.64
C LYS A 70 28.94 -21.87 19.78
N PRO A 71 28.79 -21.93 18.43
CA PRO A 71 29.92 -21.84 17.51
C PRO A 71 30.72 -20.56 17.72
N SER A 72 32.03 -20.63 17.47
CA SER A 72 32.94 -19.48 17.56
C SER A 72 33.86 -19.34 16.35
N ASP A 73 33.76 -20.27 15.38
CA ASP A 73 34.49 -20.23 14.12
C ASP A 73 33.81 -19.25 13.15
N GLU A 74 34.59 -18.34 12.57
CA GLU A 74 34.09 -17.23 11.74
C GLU A 74 33.34 -17.73 10.50
N LEU A 75 33.81 -18.79 9.85
CA LEU A 75 33.15 -19.35 8.66
C LEU A 75 31.80 -19.98 9.01
N VAL A 76 31.73 -20.68 10.16
CA VAL A 76 30.47 -21.24 10.67
C VAL A 76 29.49 -20.14 11.04
N LEU A 77 29.95 -19.08 11.73
CA LEU A 77 29.14 -17.94 12.13
C LEU A 77 28.58 -17.19 10.91
N GLY A 78 29.42 -16.89 9.91
CA GLY A 78 28.99 -16.21 8.69
C GLY A 78 27.98 -17.03 7.88
N ALA A 79 28.24 -18.34 7.71
CA ALA A 79 27.30 -19.23 7.03
C ALA A 79 25.97 -19.36 7.80
N MET A 80 26.02 -19.44 9.13
CA MET A 80 24.83 -19.56 9.98
C MET A 80 24.04 -18.25 10.02
N SER A 81 24.70 -17.10 10.00
CA SER A 81 24.03 -15.80 9.89
C SER A 81 23.18 -15.72 8.61
N ASN A 82 23.67 -16.23 7.48
CA ASN A 82 22.87 -16.33 6.26
C ASN A 82 21.67 -17.26 6.41
N VAL A 83 21.86 -18.43 7.04
CA VAL A 83 20.74 -19.35 7.36
C VAL A 83 19.68 -18.65 8.21
N LEU A 84 20.09 -18.01 9.30
CA LEU A 84 19.18 -17.35 10.22
C LEU A 84 18.46 -16.15 9.58
N ARG A 85 19.08 -15.44 8.63
CA ARG A 85 18.41 -14.41 7.81
C ARG A 85 17.30 -15.01 6.96
N PHE A 86 17.57 -16.07 6.21
CA PHE A 86 16.54 -16.72 5.40
C PHE A 86 15.44 -17.38 6.23
N LEU A 87 15.72 -17.71 7.49
CA LEU A 87 14.74 -18.22 8.45
C LEU A 87 14.08 -17.10 9.27
N SER A 88 14.40 -15.81 9.04
CA SER A 88 13.99 -14.65 9.86
C SER A 88 14.20 -14.81 11.38
N ARG A 89 15.18 -15.62 11.80
CA ARG A 89 15.54 -15.90 13.20
C ARG A 89 16.61 -14.93 13.71
N HIS A 90 16.30 -13.64 13.68
CA HIS A 90 17.27 -12.59 14.00
C HIS A 90 17.66 -12.55 15.48
N GLU A 91 16.75 -12.88 16.41
CA GLU A 91 17.08 -12.97 17.86
C GLU A 91 18.18 -14.02 18.12
N ASP A 92 18.10 -15.18 17.48
CA ASP A 92 19.12 -16.23 17.62
C ASP A 92 20.47 -15.80 17.04
N MET A 93 20.47 -14.98 15.98
CA MET A 93 21.68 -14.40 15.40
C MET A 93 22.38 -13.47 16.40
N ILE A 94 21.63 -12.63 17.10
CA ILE A 94 22.16 -11.73 18.14
C ILE A 94 22.84 -12.56 19.23
N VAL A 95 22.13 -13.56 19.78
CA VAL A 95 22.68 -14.42 20.83
C VAL A 95 23.93 -15.16 20.37
N MET A 96 23.94 -15.68 19.14
CA MET A 96 25.08 -16.38 18.55
C MET A 96 26.33 -15.48 18.50
N TYR A 97 26.21 -14.26 17.96
CA TYR A 97 27.35 -13.35 17.86
C TYR A 97 27.77 -12.79 19.23
N GLU A 98 26.83 -12.50 20.12
CA GLU A 98 27.14 -12.08 21.49
C GLU A 98 27.96 -13.13 22.23
N ASP A 99 27.58 -14.41 22.16
CA ASP A 99 28.29 -15.50 22.82
C ASP A 99 29.71 -15.67 22.23
N ALA A 100 29.87 -15.49 20.91
CA ALA A 100 31.17 -15.50 20.26
C ALA A 100 32.05 -14.30 20.68
N TYR A 101 31.50 -13.09 20.70
CA TYR A 101 32.22 -11.87 21.08
C TYR A 101 32.55 -11.83 22.59
N LYS A 102 31.70 -12.40 23.44
CA LYS A 102 31.98 -12.59 24.87
C LYS A 102 33.20 -13.48 25.11
N LYS A 103 33.41 -14.52 24.28
CA LYS A 103 34.62 -15.37 24.34
C LYS A 103 35.87 -14.63 23.89
N ASN A 104 35.77 -13.76 22.87
CA ASN A 104 36.90 -12.99 22.32
C ASN A 104 36.60 -11.48 22.24
N PRO A 105 36.60 -10.74 23.37
CA PRO A 105 36.16 -9.33 23.44
C PRO A 105 37.02 -8.31 22.69
N THR A 106 38.20 -8.69 22.23
CA THR A 106 39.13 -7.83 21.49
C THR A 106 39.07 -8.07 19.98
N ASN A 107 38.32 -9.06 19.52
CA ASN A 107 38.15 -9.33 18.10
C ASN A 107 37.18 -8.30 17.49
N GLU A 108 37.72 -7.43 16.64
CA GLU A 108 37.00 -6.33 16.00
C GLU A 108 35.89 -6.82 15.06
N GLU A 109 36.15 -7.85 14.26
CA GLU A 109 35.17 -8.43 13.33
C GLU A 109 33.97 -9.01 14.09
N LEU A 110 34.20 -9.78 15.16
CA LEU A 110 33.11 -10.30 16.00
C LEU A 110 32.32 -9.18 16.68
N GLY A 111 32.99 -8.12 17.12
CA GLY A 111 32.35 -6.92 17.64
C GLY A 111 31.46 -6.24 16.60
N ALA A 112 31.97 -6.07 15.38
CA ALA A 112 31.23 -5.48 14.25
C ALA A 112 30.02 -6.35 13.89
N GLN A 113 30.17 -7.67 13.78
CA GLN A 113 29.04 -8.57 13.49
C GLN A 113 27.99 -8.58 14.61
N THR A 114 28.40 -8.49 15.88
CA THR A 114 27.48 -8.35 17.01
C THR A 114 26.73 -7.03 16.96
N PHE A 115 27.42 -5.93 16.61
CA PHE A 115 26.78 -4.63 16.40
C PHE A 115 25.76 -4.69 15.27
N MET A 116 26.13 -5.21 14.10
CA MET A 116 25.25 -5.31 12.93
C MET A 116 24.05 -6.24 13.16
N ALA A 117 24.22 -7.32 13.92
CA ALA A 117 23.11 -8.18 14.32
C ALA A 117 22.09 -7.45 15.19
N ASN A 118 22.54 -6.56 16.10
CA ASN A 118 21.64 -5.73 16.92
C ASN A 118 20.97 -4.63 16.09
N VAL A 119 21.71 -3.97 15.19
CA VAL A 119 21.17 -2.93 14.28
C VAL A 119 20.05 -3.50 13.41
N ARG A 120 20.21 -4.72 12.90
CA ARG A 120 19.21 -5.40 12.05
C ARG A 120 17.84 -5.58 12.70
N VAL A 121 17.77 -5.64 14.03
CA VAL A 121 16.53 -5.85 14.80
C VAL A 121 16.14 -4.56 15.54
N GLY A 122 16.78 -3.43 15.23
CA GLY A 122 16.52 -2.17 15.92
C GLY A 122 16.84 -2.18 17.43
N ASN A 123 17.70 -3.08 17.91
CA ASN A 123 18.09 -3.11 19.32
C ASN A 123 19.15 -2.04 19.63
N TRP A 124 18.73 -0.78 19.57
CA TRP A 124 19.60 0.41 19.62
C TRP A 124 20.41 0.50 20.90
N LYS A 125 19.82 0.09 22.03
CA LYS A 125 20.51 0.08 23.34
C LYS A 125 21.69 -0.88 23.37
N ALA A 126 21.50 -2.10 22.87
CA ALA A 126 22.58 -3.08 22.82
C ALA A 126 23.63 -2.69 21.76
N ALA A 127 23.19 -2.20 20.60
CA ALA A 127 24.08 -1.67 19.56
C ALA A 127 24.98 -0.54 20.11
N GLN A 128 24.42 0.43 20.84
CA GLN A 128 25.16 1.50 21.51
C GLN A 128 26.22 0.94 22.47
N GLN A 129 25.88 -0.05 23.29
CA GLN A 129 26.82 -0.65 24.25
C GLN A 129 27.98 -1.38 23.56
N VAL A 130 27.68 -2.13 22.50
CA VAL A 130 28.70 -2.82 21.69
C VAL A 130 29.63 -1.81 21.04
N ALA A 131 29.09 -0.79 20.37
CA ALA A 131 29.86 0.27 19.72
C ALA A 131 30.74 1.04 20.73
N THR A 132 30.21 1.38 21.90
CA THR A 132 30.98 2.02 22.99
C THR A 132 32.15 1.13 23.42
N LYS A 133 31.95 -0.17 23.55
CA LYS A 133 33.03 -1.12 23.92
C LYS A 133 34.08 -1.23 22.82
N MET A 134 33.66 -1.28 21.56
CA MET A 134 34.57 -1.31 20.41
C MET A 134 35.42 -0.04 20.34
N HIS A 135 34.82 1.14 20.52
CA HIS A 135 35.54 2.41 20.56
C HIS A 135 36.55 2.45 21.73
N LYS A 136 36.19 1.95 22.91
CA LYS A 136 37.13 1.87 24.04
C LYS A 136 38.36 1.01 23.74
N ASN A 137 38.20 -0.06 22.95
CA ASN A 137 39.28 -0.98 22.61
C ASN A 137 40.16 -0.48 21.46
N SER A 138 39.56 0.01 20.37
CA SER A 138 40.27 0.43 19.15
C SER A 138 40.64 1.91 19.14
N LYS A 139 39.87 2.75 19.84
CA LYS A 139 39.88 4.23 19.77
C LYS A 139 39.58 4.80 18.37
N ASP A 140 38.97 4.02 17.48
CA ASP A 140 38.52 4.51 16.17
C ASP A 140 37.21 5.30 16.33
N ASP A 141 37.20 6.54 15.81
CA ASP A 141 36.05 7.43 15.82
C ASP A 141 34.84 6.85 15.08
N ARG A 142 35.03 5.94 14.12
CA ARG A 142 33.91 5.25 13.45
C ARG A 142 32.97 4.57 14.45
N TYR A 143 33.53 3.87 15.44
CA TYR A 143 32.74 3.19 16.47
C TYR A 143 32.12 4.18 17.48
N LEU A 144 32.73 5.35 17.67
CA LEU A 144 32.11 6.44 18.43
C LEU A 144 30.85 6.92 17.71
N TYR A 145 30.91 7.15 16.40
CA TYR A 145 29.76 7.56 15.61
C TYR A 145 28.67 6.49 15.48
N TRP A 146 29.04 5.20 15.43
CA TRP A 146 28.07 4.11 15.58
C TRP A 146 27.31 4.20 16.91
N SER A 147 28.03 4.50 18.01
CA SER A 147 27.42 4.70 19.32
C SER A 147 26.55 5.95 19.37
N ILE A 148 26.99 7.07 18.79
CA ILE A 148 26.22 8.32 18.70
C ILE A 148 24.92 8.07 17.96
N MET A 149 24.99 7.51 16.74
CA MET A 149 23.80 7.26 15.93
C MET A 149 22.84 6.27 16.61
N SER A 150 23.35 5.20 17.24
CA SER A 150 22.51 4.30 18.03
C SER A 150 21.84 5.01 19.22
N THR A 151 22.49 6.01 19.81
CA THR A 151 21.91 6.83 20.90
C THR A 151 20.80 7.74 20.37
N VAL A 152 20.98 8.32 19.19
CA VAL A 152 19.96 9.14 18.52
C VAL A 152 18.75 8.28 18.16
N LEU A 153 18.95 7.12 17.54
CA LEU A 153 17.86 6.18 17.22
C LEU A 153 17.11 5.70 18.46
N GLN A 154 17.82 5.46 19.56
CA GLN A 154 17.18 5.17 20.84
C GLN A 154 16.30 6.34 21.33
N ALA A 155 16.72 7.59 21.14
CA ALA A 155 15.91 8.75 21.51
C ALA A 155 14.67 8.92 20.63
N SER A 156 14.76 8.54 19.34
CA SER A 156 13.66 8.59 18.38
C SER A 156 12.67 7.42 18.51
N ASP A 157 13.05 6.32 19.16
CA ASP A 157 12.22 5.14 19.36
C ASP A 157 10.93 5.47 20.17
N LEU A 158 9.79 4.99 19.67
CA LEU A 158 8.48 5.14 20.31
C LEU A 158 8.41 4.47 21.69
N SER A 159 9.18 3.40 21.90
CA SER A 159 9.25 2.68 23.18
C SER A 159 10.04 3.44 24.26
N THR A 160 10.82 4.45 23.88
CA THR A 160 11.64 5.24 24.82
C THR A 160 10.81 6.30 25.54
N ASP A 161 10.89 6.29 26.87
CA ASP A 161 10.28 7.30 27.75
C ASP A 161 10.61 8.72 27.26
N PRO A 162 9.60 9.58 27.02
CA PRO A 162 9.81 10.98 26.61
C PRO A 162 10.80 11.75 27.49
N ALA A 163 10.86 11.48 28.80
CA ALA A 163 11.80 12.12 29.71
C ALA A 163 13.27 11.71 29.46
N MET A 164 13.50 10.54 28.87
CA MET A 164 14.83 10.04 28.53
C MET A 164 15.36 10.62 27.21
N ARG A 165 14.48 11.03 26.29
CA ARG A 165 14.89 11.50 24.94
C ARG A 165 15.88 12.68 25.01
N PRO A 166 15.62 13.77 25.77
CA PRO A 166 16.59 14.87 25.86
C PRO A 166 17.90 14.46 26.53
N ILE A 167 17.88 13.48 27.44
CA ILE A 167 19.08 12.99 28.12
C ILE A 167 19.97 12.23 27.13
N LEU A 168 19.37 11.38 26.30
CA LEU A 168 20.06 10.64 25.25
C LEU A 168 20.64 11.58 24.19
N LEU A 169 19.89 12.59 23.74
CA LEU A 169 20.38 13.58 22.79
C LEU A 169 21.52 14.42 23.37
N LYS A 170 21.45 14.84 24.65
CA LYS A 170 22.56 15.51 25.34
C LYS A 170 23.80 14.63 25.47
N LEU A 171 23.62 13.32 25.66
CA LEU A 171 24.72 12.35 25.63
C LEU A 171 25.34 12.27 24.23
N ALA A 172 24.52 12.14 23.18
CA ALA A 172 24.98 12.12 21.80
C ALA A 172 25.80 13.37 21.45
N LEU A 173 25.32 14.56 21.83
CA LEU A 173 26.03 15.81 21.60
C LEU A 173 27.39 15.86 22.32
N ARG A 174 27.44 15.47 23.59
CA ARG A 174 28.71 15.39 24.33
C ARG A 174 29.70 14.43 23.69
N LEU A 175 29.21 13.30 23.16
CA LEU A 175 30.05 12.34 22.45
C LEU A 175 30.61 12.93 21.15
N ILE A 176 29.80 13.69 20.40
CA ILE A 176 30.26 14.44 19.21
C ILE A 176 31.36 15.44 19.61
N GLU A 177 31.14 16.22 20.66
CA GLU A 177 32.13 17.20 21.16
C GLU A 177 33.44 16.55 21.64
N SER A 178 33.39 15.29 22.08
CA SER A 178 34.56 14.53 22.53
C SER A 178 35.35 13.84 21.41
N SER A 179 34.83 13.84 20.18
CA SER A 179 35.47 13.18 19.04
C SER A 179 36.79 13.85 18.65
N GLY A 180 37.77 13.05 18.19
CA GLY A 180 39.07 13.56 17.77
C GLY A 180 39.03 14.31 16.43
N SER A 181 38.07 13.94 15.57
CA SER A 181 37.78 14.59 14.29
C SER A 181 36.57 15.52 14.39
N PRO A 182 36.66 16.80 13.98
CA PRO A 182 35.49 17.67 13.86
C PRO A 182 34.40 17.02 13.00
N SER A 183 33.14 17.20 13.37
CA SER A 183 31.98 16.69 12.63
C SER A 183 31.96 17.20 11.18
N ILE A 184 32.51 18.39 10.94
CA ILE A 184 32.63 19.02 9.62
C ILE A 184 33.49 18.24 8.62
N ALA A 185 34.33 17.31 9.08
CA ALA A 185 35.20 16.52 8.23
C ALA A 185 34.43 15.51 7.34
N SER A 186 33.18 15.19 7.68
CA SER A 186 32.32 14.32 6.88
C SER A 186 30.91 14.91 6.80
N PRO A 187 30.30 15.03 5.60
CA PRO A 187 28.94 15.56 5.45
C PRO A 187 27.91 14.82 6.31
N ASP A 188 27.99 13.49 6.42
CA ASP A 188 27.06 12.68 7.21
C ASP A 188 27.24 12.90 8.73
N ARG A 189 28.49 13.09 9.20
CA ARG A 189 28.77 13.41 10.61
C ARG A 189 28.33 14.83 10.95
N PHE A 190 28.47 15.75 10.00
CA PHE A 190 27.98 17.12 10.12
C PHE A 190 26.46 17.16 10.19
N TYR A 191 25.77 16.45 9.27
CA TYR A 191 24.32 16.29 9.29
C TYR A 191 23.83 15.73 10.64
N LEU A 192 24.44 14.64 11.13
CA LEU A 192 24.08 14.06 12.43
C LEU A 192 24.21 15.05 13.58
N ASN A 193 25.25 15.90 13.57
CA ASN A 193 25.42 16.96 14.57
C ASN A 193 24.29 18.00 14.48
N LEU A 194 23.94 18.43 13.27
CA LEU A 194 22.83 19.36 13.06
C LEU A 194 21.49 18.77 13.52
N THR A 195 21.22 17.50 13.22
CA THR A 195 20.01 16.80 13.70
C THR A 195 19.93 16.80 15.22
N VAL A 196 21.03 16.45 15.91
CA VAL A 196 21.07 16.44 17.38
C VAL A 196 20.85 17.84 17.96
N LEU A 197 21.44 18.88 17.36
CA LEU A 197 21.26 20.27 17.81
C LEU A 197 19.82 20.74 17.59
N ARG A 198 19.23 20.43 16.42
CA ARG A 198 17.83 20.73 16.09
C ARG A 198 16.87 20.06 17.07
N ASP A 199 17.04 18.76 17.32
CA ASP A 199 16.16 17.99 18.20
C ASP A 199 16.33 18.37 19.69
N LEU A 200 17.44 19.05 20.04
CA LEU A 200 17.66 19.70 21.34
C LEU A 200 17.20 21.16 21.38
N GLU A 201 16.59 21.66 20.31
CA GLU A 201 16.15 23.05 20.13
C GLU A 201 17.29 24.09 20.27
N ARG A 202 18.55 23.68 20.02
CA ARG A 202 19.74 24.56 20.03
C ARG A 202 19.95 25.20 18.66
N TYR A 203 18.92 25.91 18.18
CA TYR A 203 18.85 26.43 16.81
C TYR A 203 19.97 27.42 16.46
N GLU A 204 20.36 28.29 17.39
CA GLU A 204 21.44 29.27 17.16
C GLU A 204 22.77 28.59 16.84
N GLU A 205 23.09 27.51 17.54
CA GLU A 205 24.34 26.77 17.34
C GLU A 205 24.33 25.99 16.02
N ALA A 206 23.18 25.37 15.69
CA ALA A 206 23.01 24.70 14.40
C ALA A 206 23.18 25.70 13.23
N LEU A 207 22.59 26.89 13.34
CA LEU A 207 22.71 27.91 12.31
C LEU A 207 24.14 28.46 12.21
N ASN A 208 24.82 28.69 13.33
CA ASN A 208 26.22 29.14 13.32
C ASN A 208 27.15 28.13 12.63
N LEU A 209 26.89 26.82 12.77
CA LEU A 209 27.61 25.77 12.06
C LEU A 209 27.37 25.83 10.55
N LEU A 210 26.14 26.09 10.12
CA LEU A 210 25.76 26.24 8.71
C LEU A 210 26.31 27.54 8.09
N GLU A 211 26.40 28.62 8.86
CA GLU A 211 26.93 29.91 8.41
C GLU A 211 28.47 29.96 8.36
N GLY A 212 29.16 28.96 8.91
CA GLY A 212 30.61 28.78 8.79
C GLY A 212 31.06 28.48 7.35
N ASP A 213 32.35 28.61 7.05
CA ASP A 213 32.89 28.50 5.68
C ASP A 213 32.58 27.14 5.01
N VAL A 214 32.73 26.04 5.77
CA VAL A 214 32.43 24.70 5.29
C VAL A 214 30.92 24.45 5.21
N GLY A 215 30.15 24.96 6.18
CA GLY A 215 28.70 24.89 6.18
C GLY A 215 28.09 25.55 4.94
N LYS A 216 28.56 26.75 4.58
CA LYS A 216 28.16 27.47 3.37
C LYS A 216 28.43 26.68 2.10
N HIS A 217 29.61 26.07 1.99
CA HIS A 217 29.93 25.22 0.84
C HIS A 217 29.01 23.99 0.76
N LEU A 218 28.66 23.39 1.91
CA LEU A 218 27.73 22.27 1.95
C LEU A 218 26.30 22.70 1.57
N CYS A 219 25.83 23.86 2.02
CA CYS A 219 24.53 24.41 1.60
C CYS A 219 24.50 24.76 0.10
N ASP A 220 25.60 25.26 -0.46
CA ASP A 220 25.70 25.54 -1.90
C ASP A 220 25.66 24.26 -2.76
N THR A 221 25.93 23.09 -2.18
CA THR A 221 25.93 21.79 -2.87
C THR A 221 24.79 20.85 -2.47
N SER A 222 24.03 21.18 -1.41
CA SER A 222 22.95 20.36 -0.86
C SER A 222 21.71 21.21 -0.58
N LEU A 223 20.65 20.97 -1.37
CA LEU A 223 19.38 21.67 -1.23
C LEU A 223 18.74 21.48 0.15
N VAL A 224 18.84 20.27 0.72
CA VAL A 224 18.27 19.93 2.03
C VAL A 224 18.93 20.72 3.16
N LEU A 225 20.25 20.93 3.09
CA LEU A 225 20.96 21.72 4.10
C LEU A 225 20.65 23.20 3.97
N GLU A 226 20.42 23.68 2.74
CA GLU A 226 19.99 25.05 2.50
C GLU A 226 18.56 25.30 3.01
N GLU A 227 17.64 24.36 2.78
CA GLU A 227 16.28 24.41 3.31
C GLU A 227 16.30 24.43 4.85
N LEU A 228 17.07 23.54 5.49
CA LEU A 228 17.25 23.54 6.94
C LEU A 228 17.85 24.87 7.45
N ARG A 229 18.84 25.44 6.74
CA ARG A 229 19.43 26.74 7.09
C ARG A 229 18.38 27.84 7.05
N HIS A 230 17.55 27.86 6.00
CA HIS A 230 16.47 28.81 5.84
C HIS A 230 15.43 28.67 6.98
N GLU A 231 14.95 27.45 7.25
CA GLU A 231 14.02 27.16 8.35
C GLU A 231 14.55 27.63 9.71
N LEU A 232 15.81 27.35 10.01
CA LEU A 232 16.46 27.78 11.26
C LEU A 232 16.58 29.31 11.34
N ALA A 233 16.96 29.96 10.25
CA ALA A 233 17.05 31.42 10.17
C ALA A 233 15.67 32.08 10.38
N MET A 234 14.62 31.51 9.79
CA MET A 234 13.24 31.97 9.98
C MET A 234 12.75 31.77 11.42
N THR A 235 13.05 30.61 12.02
CA THR A 235 12.71 30.30 13.42
C THR A 235 13.38 31.25 14.40
N LEU A 236 14.63 31.63 14.13
CA LEU A 236 15.41 32.60 14.94
C LEU A 236 15.09 34.07 14.62
N GLY A 237 14.19 34.34 13.66
CA GLY A 237 13.82 35.69 13.27
C GLY A 237 14.90 36.47 12.49
N LYS A 238 15.91 35.80 11.92
CA LYS A 238 16.98 36.43 11.09
C LYS A 238 16.51 36.81 9.68
N ARG A 239 15.33 37.42 9.57
CA ARG A 239 14.61 37.64 8.29
C ARG A 239 15.31 38.59 7.34
N GLU A 240 15.85 39.69 7.84
CA GLU A 240 16.50 40.72 7.00
C GLU A 240 17.74 40.17 6.30
N SER A 241 18.56 39.42 7.05
CA SER A 241 19.72 38.73 6.48
C SER A 241 19.30 37.71 5.42
N GLU A 242 18.22 36.98 5.67
CA GLU A 242 17.71 35.95 4.76
C GLU A 242 17.14 36.55 3.48
N LEU A 243 16.37 37.64 3.59
CA LEU A 243 15.85 38.40 2.45
C LEU A 243 17.00 38.87 1.55
N GLN A 244 18.07 39.38 2.15
CA GLN A 244 19.25 39.82 1.40
C GLN A 244 19.99 38.66 0.73
N ILE A 245 20.10 37.50 1.39
CA ILE A 245 20.68 36.29 0.81
C ILE A 245 19.87 35.85 -0.42
N ALA A 246 18.55 35.76 -0.30
CA ALA A 246 17.68 35.38 -1.39
C ALA A 246 17.78 36.37 -2.57
N ARG A 247 17.73 37.69 -2.29
CA ARG A 247 17.93 38.73 -3.31
C ARG A 247 19.26 38.55 -4.05
N THR A 248 20.35 38.38 -3.32
CA THR A 248 21.71 38.21 -3.87
C THR A 248 21.82 36.95 -4.73
N ARG A 249 21.22 35.84 -4.29
CA ARG A 249 21.24 34.59 -5.07
C ARG A 249 20.47 34.71 -6.38
N LEU A 250 19.29 35.35 -6.35
CA LEU A 250 18.47 35.53 -7.55
C LEU A 250 19.09 36.51 -8.56
N THR A 251 19.75 37.57 -8.09
CA THR A 251 20.33 38.61 -8.97
C THR A 251 21.76 38.31 -9.38
N GLU A 252 22.68 38.13 -8.43
CA GLU A 252 24.12 38.02 -8.70
C GLU A 252 24.51 36.62 -9.17
N ARG A 253 24.00 35.58 -8.47
CA ARG A 253 24.29 34.18 -8.80
C ARG A 253 23.37 33.62 -9.88
N ARG A 254 22.33 34.36 -10.27
CA ARG A 254 21.27 33.93 -11.21
C ARG A 254 20.67 32.57 -10.85
N ASP A 255 20.51 32.34 -9.56
CA ASP A 255 19.81 31.17 -9.07
C ASP A 255 18.32 31.27 -9.48
N ARG A 256 17.77 30.19 -10.01
CA ARG A 256 16.36 30.06 -10.39
C ARG A 256 15.66 28.91 -9.66
N ASN A 257 16.29 28.38 -8.61
CA ASN A 257 15.68 27.39 -7.77
C ASN A 257 14.39 27.94 -7.13
N TRP A 258 13.32 27.15 -7.19
CA TRP A 258 12.03 27.51 -6.62
C TRP A 258 12.11 27.80 -5.11
N LEU A 259 12.95 27.08 -4.36
CA LEU A 259 13.12 27.34 -2.93
C LEU A 259 13.63 28.75 -2.66
N THR A 260 14.54 29.28 -3.48
CA THR A 260 15.06 30.65 -3.32
C THR A 260 13.96 31.69 -3.53
N PHE A 261 13.02 31.45 -4.45
CA PHE A 261 11.83 32.29 -4.62
C PHE A 261 10.86 32.18 -3.43
N ILE A 262 10.63 30.97 -2.91
CA ILE A 262 9.80 30.76 -1.72
C ILE A 262 10.41 31.47 -0.51
N SER A 263 11.71 31.33 -0.27
CA SER A 263 12.43 32.04 0.80
C SER A 263 12.30 33.56 0.69
N LEU A 264 12.42 34.11 -0.53
CA LEU A 264 12.20 35.54 -0.78
C LEU A 264 10.77 35.96 -0.39
N ILE A 265 9.76 35.19 -0.83
CA ILE A 265 8.34 35.47 -0.57
C ILE A 265 8.01 35.33 0.92
N ASP A 266 8.50 34.29 1.60
CA ASP A 266 8.27 34.05 3.02
C ASP A 266 8.86 35.15 3.89
N CYS A 267 10.08 35.59 3.58
CA CYS A 267 10.69 36.74 4.23
C CYS A 267 9.94 38.05 3.96
N THR A 268 9.48 38.26 2.71
CA THR A 268 8.72 39.47 2.32
C THR A 268 7.36 39.54 3.00
N LEU A 269 6.67 38.42 3.21
CA LEU A 269 5.31 38.37 3.76
C LEU A 269 5.26 38.14 5.27
N ALA A 270 6.40 38.25 5.96
CA ALA A 270 6.47 38.21 7.41
C ALA A 270 6.03 39.57 8.01
N ASP A 271 5.43 39.58 9.19
CA ASP A 271 4.99 40.84 9.81
C ASP A 271 6.19 41.75 10.15
N HIS A 272 6.23 42.94 9.53
CA HIS A 272 7.20 44.00 9.83
C HIS A 272 6.65 45.40 9.49
N GLN A 273 7.31 46.45 9.99
CA GLN A 273 6.81 47.85 9.94
C GLN A 273 6.66 48.43 8.52
N GLU A 274 7.39 47.91 7.53
CA GLU A 274 7.43 48.40 6.14
C GLU A 274 6.95 47.36 5.11
N LEU A 275 5.95 46.56 5.48
CA LEU A 275 5.47 45.42 4.70
C LEU A 275 5.06 45.81 3.27
N GLU A 276 4.30 46.88 3.10
CA GLU A 276 3.85 47.34 1.78
C GLU A 276 5.01 47.75 0.86
N ALA A 277 6.01 48.44 1.40
CA ALA A 277 7.19 48.86 0.65
C ALA A 277 7.99 47.64 0.17
N THR A 278 8.20 46.67 1.07
CA THR A 278 8.97 45.45 0.80
C THR A 278 8.25 44.56 -0.21
N ILE A 279 6.93 44.40 -0.11
CA ILE A 279 6.13 43.70 -1.14
C ILE A 279 6.32 44.35 -2.51
N ASN A 280 6.25 45.69 -2.58
CA ASN A 280 6.38 46.40 -3.85
C ASN A 280 7.80 46.31 -4.44
N GLU A 281 8.85 46.29 -3.61
CA GLU A 281 10.21 46.01 -4.06
C GLU A 281 10.35 44.58 -4.60
N THR A 282 9.85 43.60 -3.86
CA THR A 282 9.89 42.18 -4.24
C THR A 282 9.12 41.94 -5.54
N ARG A 283 7.94 42.57 -5.73
CA ARG A 283 7.20 42.56 -7.00
C ARG A 283 8.02 43.08 -8.17
N LYS A 284 8.71 44.22 -7.99
CA LYS A 284 9.56 44.81 -9.04
C LYS A 284 10.71 43.88 -9.40
N LEU A 285 11.37 43.31 -8.40
CA LEU A 285 12.46 42.36 -8.59
C LEU A 285 12.00 41.11 -9.36
N ILE A 286 10.93 40.45 -8.91
CA ILE A 286 10.42 39.25 -9.58
C ILE A 286 9.97 39.57 -11.01
N THR A 287 9.33 40.73 -11.22
CA THR A 287 8.91 41.17 -12.56
C THR A 287 10.10 41.39 -13.49
N SER A 288 11.19 42.01 -13.02
CA SER A 288 12.38 42.20 -13.86
C SER A 288 13.04 40.87 -14.20
N LEU A 289 13.13 39.94 -13.23
CA LEU A 289 13.66 38.60 -13.47
C LEU A 289 12.82 37.84 -14.50
N ALA A 290 11.49 37.89 -14.40
CA ALA A 290 10.61 37.24 -15.37
C ALA A 290 10.76 37.81 -16.80
N GLN A 291 11.01 39.13 -16.93
CA GLN A 291 11.28 39.76 -18.23
C GLN A 291 12.65 39.36 -18.80
N GLU A 292 13.67 39.25 -17.95
CA GLU A 292 15.01 38.80 -18.32
C GLU A 292 15.01 37.33 -18.77
N ASP A 293 14.29 36.48 -18.06
CA ASP A 293 14.24 35.04 -18.30
C ASP A 293 13.36 34.69 -19.52
N GLY A 294 12.31 35.47 -19.78
CA GLY A 294 11.41 35.29 -20.92
C GLY A 294 10.75 33.91 -20.94
N THR A 295 10.96 33.15 -22.01
CA THR A 295 10.44 31.78 -22.17
C THR A 295 11.43 30.70 -21.76
N SER A 296 12.65 31.08 -21.36
CA SER A 296 13.72 30.13 -21.04
C SER A 296 13.58 29.54 -19.63
N ASP A 297 13.02 30.30 -18.69
CA ASP A 297 12.76 29.87 -17.33
C ASP A 297 11.37 30.39 -16.88
N ARG A 298 10.59 29.52 -16.23
CA ARG A 298 9.22 29.84 -15.77
C ARG A 298 9.14 30.26 -14.30
N SER A 299 10.23 30.11 -13.55
CA SER A 299 10.24 30.21 -12.09
C SER A 299 9.90 31.61 -11.60
N ALA A 300 10.46 32.66 -12.20
CA ALA A 300 10.15 34.04 -11.83
C ALA A 300 8.69 34.40 -12.15
N ALA A 301 8.17 33.95 -13.30
CA ALA A 301 6.78 34.17 -13.68
C ALA A 301 5.80 33.46 -12.71
N LEU A 302 6.13 32.24 -12.27
CA LEU A 302 5.37 31.52 -11.24
C LEU A 302 5.48 32.17 -9.86
N ALA A 303 6.67 32.64 -9.49
CA ALA A 303 6.90 33.31 -8.21
C ALA A 303 6.04 34.58 -8.08
N LEU A 304 5.80 35.27 -9.20
CA LEU A 304 4.89 36.42 -9.23
C LEU A 304 3.44 35.99 -8.94
N LEU A 305 2.96 34.90 -9.55
CA LEU A 305 1.63 34.36 -9.27
C LEU A 305 1.50 33.90 -7.81
N GLU A 306 2.53 33.24 -7.28
CA GLU A 306 2.59 32.79 -5.89
C GLU A 306 2.54 33.95 -4.89
N LEU A 307 3.33 35.00 -5.12
CA LEU A 307 3.33 36.20 -4.29
C LEU A 307 1.94 36.83 -4.27
N GLU A 308 1.33 37.04 -5.43
CA GLU A 308 0.00 37.66 -5.50
C GLU A 308 -1.10 36.79 -4.89
N ARG A 309 -1.03 35.45 -5.05
CA ARG A 309 -1.96 34.52 -4.39
C ARG A 309 -1.90 34.68 -2.87
N ARG A 310 -0.69 34.65 -2.28
CA ARG A 310 -0.50 34.80 -0.84
C ARG A 310 -0.85 36.20 -0.33
N CYS A 311 -0.58 37.24 -1.10
CA CYS A 311 -1.04 38.59 -0.77
C CYS A 311 -2.57 38.67 -0.70
N ARG A 312 -3.27 38.02 -1.64
CA ARG A 312 -4.74 37.94 -1.64
C ARG A 312 -5.27 37.18 -0.43
N GLU A 313 -4.72 36.01 -0.12
CA GLU A 313 -5.11 35.17 1.02
C GLU A 313 -4.96 35.90 2.36
N LYS A 314 -3.92 36.72 2.50
CA LYS A 314 -3.63 37.51 3.71
C LYS A 314 -4.27 38.91 3.71
N GLU A 315 -5.10 39.25 2.72
CA GLU A 315 -5.70 40.59 2.54
C GLU A 315 -4.69 41.76 2.53
N LEU A 316 -3.50 41.50 1.98
CA LEU A 316 -2.37 42.45 1.89
C LEU A 316 -2.49 43.40 0.67
N PRO A 317 -1.66 44.47 0.60
CA PRO A 317 -1.73 45.46 -0.47
C PRO A 317 -1.76 44.82 -1.86
N LYS A 318 -2.86 45.07 -2.59
CA LYS A 318 -3.09 44.51 -3.91
C LYS A 318 -2.26 45.24 -4.96
N ARG A 319 -1.92 44.54 -6.03
CA ARG A 319 -1.34 45.14 -7.23
C ARG A 319 -2.41 45.92 -7.99
N ASP A 320 -2.00 46.97 -8.71
CA ASP A 320 -2.88 47.71 -9.63
C ASP A 320 -3.41 46.84 -10.78
N ILE A 321 -2.67 45.78 -11.13
CA ILE A 321 -3.02 44.83 -12.19
C ILE A 321 -3.87 43.72 -11.58
N PRO A 322 -5.06 43.43 -12.13
CA PRO A 322 -5.91 42.33 -11.66
C PRO A 322 -5.16 40.98 -11.68
N PHE A 323 -5.48 40.11 -10.72
CA PHE A 323 -4.82 38.81 -10.61
C PHE A 323 -5.02 37.96 -11.88
N VAL A 324 -6.22 38.00 -12.47
CA VAL A 324 -6.55 37.31 -13.72
C VAL A 324 -5.64 37.74 -14.88
N GLU A 325 -5.26 39.01 -14.98
CA GLU A 325 -4.34 39.48 -16.02
C GLU A 325 -2.93 38.86 -15.87
N SER A 326 -2.51 38.55 -14.64
CA SER A 326 -1.25 37.83 -14.41
C SER A 326 -1.35 36.38 -14.90
N LEU A 327 -2.48 35.71 -14.69
CA LEU A 327 -2.74 34.36 -15.22
C LEU A 327 -2.77 34.35 -16.75
N LYS A 328 -3.44 35.34 -17.35
CA LYS A 328 -3.51 35.51 -18.81
C LYS A 328 -2.13 35.71 -19.42
N SER A 329 -1.30 36.57 -18.81
CA SER A 329 0.08 36.81 -19.24
C SER A 329 0.94 35.55 -19.19
N TYR A 330 0.82 34.78 -18.09
CA TYR A 330 1.49 33.50 -17.96
C TYR A 330 1.08 32.52 -19.06
N PHE A 331 -0.24 32.36 -19.29
CA PHE A 331 -0.77 31.48 -20.32
C PHE A 331 -0.32 31.89 -21.73
N VAL A 332 -0.26 33.19 -22.04
CA VAL A 332 0.24 33.66 -23.35
C VAL A 332 1.70 33.24 -23.56
N THR A 333 2.51 33.21 -22.50
CA THR A 333 3.94 32.92 -22.55
C THR A 333 4.24 31.42 -22.58
N PHE A 334 3.55 30.64 -21.74
CA PHE A 334 3.84 29.21 -21.52
C PHE A 334 2.71 28.28 -21.95
N GLY A 335 1.63 28.80 -22.52
CA GLY A 335 0.43 28.03 -22.88
C GLY A 335 0.68 26.89 -23.86
N ASP A 336 1.73 26.96 -24.67
CA ASP A 336 2.15 25.90 -25.58
C ASP A 336 3.03 24.82 -24.94
N LYS A 337 3.28 24.90 -23.63
CA LYS A 337 4.06 23.92 -22.87
C LYS A 337 3.14 22.96 -22.11
N PRO A 338 3.45 21.64 -22.06
CA PRO A 338 2.62 20.70 -21.31
C PRO A 338 2.52 21.01 -19.80
N ALA A 339 3.54 21.65 -19.23
CA ALA A 339 3.57 22.03 -17.81
C ALA A 339 2.54 23.12 -17.44
N CYS A 340 2.07 23.93 -18.40
CA CYS A 340 1.21 25.08 -18.15
C CYS A 340 -0.04 24.75 -17.34
N PHE A 341 -0.68 23.61 -17.61
CA PHE A 341 -1.84 23.17 -16.83
C PHE A 341 -1.50 22.98 -15.36
N GLU A 342 -0.48 22.18 -15.04
CA GLU A 342 -0.09 21.92 -13.64
C GLU A 342 0.46 23.18 -12.96
N ASP A 343 1.15 24.03 -13.71
CA ASP A 343 1.67 25.32 -13.26
C ASP A 343 0.52 26.29 -12.86
N LEU A 344 -0.57 26.35 -13.63
CA LEU A 344 -1.70 27.26 -13.37
C LEU A 344 -2.77 26.68 -12.44
N LYS A 345 -2.86 25.35 -12.31
CA LYS A 345 -3.86 24.64 -11.51
C LYS A 345 -4.04 25.18 -10.07
N PRO A 346 -2.99 25.54 -9.32
CA PRO A 346 -3.13 26.09 -7.97
C PRO A 346 -3.73 27.50 -7.91
N TYR A 347 -3.77 28.22 -9.04
CA TYR A 347 -4.08 29.66 -9.09
C TYR A 347 -5.45 29.98 -9.73
N ILE A 348 -6.16 28.98 -10.22
CA ILE A 348 -7.42 29.17 -10.97
C ILE A 348 -8.69 28.97 -10.12
N ASP A 349 -8.60 29.01 -8.79
CA ASP A 349 -9.79 29.07 -7.90
C ASP A 349 -10.37 30.48 -7.84
N LEU A 350 -10.88 30.94 -8.99
CA LEU A 350 -11.42 32.27 -9.20
C LEU A 350 -12.94 32.29 -8.94
N GLN A 351 -13.45 33.43 -8.46
CA GLN A 351 -14.86 33.61 -8.11
C GLN A 351 -15.41 34.90 -8.73
N GLY A 352 -16.73 34.95 -8.99
CA GLY A 352 -17.41 36.14 -9.52
C GLY A 352 -16.86 36.59 -10.88
N GLU A 353 -16.65 37.90 -11.04
CA GLU A 353 -16.21 38.56 -12.28
C GLU A 353 -14.84 38.03 -12.78
N GLU A 354 -13.91 37.73 -11.86
CA GLU A 354 -12.60 37.18 -12.22
C GLU A 354 -12.71 35.82 -12.92
N ARG A 355 -13.67 34.99 -12.49
CA ARG A 355 -13.93 33.68 -13.11
C ARG A 355 -14.51 33.85 -14.51
N GLU A 356 -15.46 34.77 -14.68
CA GLU A 356 -16.09 35.06 -15.97
C GLU A 356 -15.06 35.61 -16.97
N ASP A 357 -14.18 36.50 -16.53
CA ASP A 357 -13.10 37.06 -17.34
C ASP A 357 -12.08 35.98 -17.77
N TRP A 358 -11.65 35.13 -16.84
CA TRP A 358 -10.78 33.98 -17.15
C TRP A 358 -11.43 33.00 -18.12
N THR A 359 -12.71 32.69 -17.91
CA THR A 359 -13.46 31.77 -18.76
C THR A 359 -13.60 32.31 -20.18
N THR A 360 -13.97 33.59 -20.31
CA THR A 360 -14.07 34.27 -21.61
C THR A 360 -12.74 34.30 -22.33
N PHE A 361 -11.64 34.52 -21.61
CA PHE A 361 -10.29 34.48 -22.17
C PHE A 361 -9.91 33.10 -22.74
N LEU A 362 -10.33 32.02 -22.09
CA LEU A 362 -10.10 30.66 -22.59
C LEU A 362 -11.01 30.34 -23.78
N ASP A 363 -12.29 30.69 -23.71
CA ASP A 363 -13.29 30.41 -24.75
C ASP A 363 -13.02 31.20 -26.06
N THR A 364 -12.32 32.33 -25.99
CA THR A 364 -11.91 33.12 -27.17
C THR A 364 -10.68 32.55 -27.90
N ARG A 365 -10.03 31.51 -27.38
CA ARG A 365 -8.88 30.88 -28.03
C ARG A 365 -9.35 29.99 -29.19
N ASP A 366 -8.60 30.04 -30.29
CA ASP A 366 -8.88 29.18 -31.44
C ASP A 366 -8.50 27.73 -31.12
N LEU A 367 -9.52 26.90 -30.95
CA LEU A 367 -9.41 25.46 -30.67
C LEU A 367 -9.49 24.61 -31.95
N SER A 368 -9.72 25.24 -33.11
CA SER A 368 -9.89 24.55 -34.39
C SER A 368 -8.57 24.09 -35.04
N ASN A 369 -7.44 24.66 -34.62
CA ASN A 369 -6.10 24.38 -35.16
C ASN A 369 -5.30 23.29 -34.44
N ALA A 370 -5.96 22.35 -33.74
CA ALA A 370 -5.32 21.21 -33.07
C ALA A 370 -4.51 20.26 -34.00
N SER A 371 -4.53 20.51 -35.32
CA SER A 371 -3.84 19.73 -36.35
C SER A 371 -2.64 20.46 -37.00
N GLY A 372 -2.38 21.73 -36.65
CA GLY A 372 -1.33 22.54 -37.31
C GLY A 372 0.09 22.22 -36.84
N SER A 373 0.32 22.28 -35.54
CA SER A 373 1.61 22.00 -34.91
C SER A 373 1.44 21.41 -33.50
N ILE A 374 2.49 20.75 -32.98
CA ILE A 374 2.49 20.21 -31.61
C ILE A 374 2.30 21.34 -30.57
N SER A 375 2.89 22.51 -30.79
CA SER A 375 2.79 23.68 -29.90
C SER A 375 1.35 24.19 -29.79
N GLU A 376 0.64 24.28 -30.92
CA GLU A 376 -0.77 24.68 -30.96
C GLU A 376 -1.67 23.62 -30.34
N LEU A 377 -1.42 22.33 -30.63
CA LEU A 377 -2.14 21.23 -30.00
C LEU A 377 -2.03 21.26 -28.47
N VAL A 378 -0.81 21.39 -27.93
CA VAL A 378 -0.57 21.48 -26.49
C VAL A 378 -1.29 22.67 -25.89
N ARG A 379 -1.29 23.82 -26.60
CA ARG A 379 -2.06 25.00 -26.17
C ARG A 379 -3.55 24.72 -26.10
N SER A 380 -4.15 24.09 -27.11
CA SER A 380 -5.56 23.70 -27.10
C SER A 380 -5.88 22.71 -25.97
N ILE A 381 -5.00 21.72 -25.73
CA ILE A 381 -5.14 20.77 -24.62
C ILE A 381 -5.16 21.50 -23.27
N ASN A 382 -4.25 22.44 -23.05
CA ASN A 382 -4.21 23.23 -21.83
C ASN A 382 -5.50 24.06 -21.66
N VAL A 383 -6.03 24.67 -22.72
CA VAL A 383 -7.34 25.35 -22.67
C VAL A 383 -8.44 24.39 -22.25
N PHE A 384 -8.53 23.21 -22.87
CA PHE A 384 -9.57 22.23 -22.55
C PHE A 384 -9.48 21.76 -21.09
N LYS A 385 -8.27 21.46 -20.59
CA LYS A 385 -8.07 21.04 -19.20
C LYS A 385 -8.44 22.15 -18.21
N LEU A 386 -7.95 23.37 -18.42
CA LEU A 386 -8.22 24.52 -17.55
C LEU A 386 -9.71 24.89 -17.54
N ARG A 387 -10.38 24.84 -18.70
CA ARG A 387 -11.82 25.12 -18.82
C ARG A 387 -12.65 24.04 -18.13
N ARG A 388 -12.32 22.77 -18.34
CA ARG A 388 -13.08 21.63 -17.79
C ARG A 388 -13.03 21.59 -16.26
N MET A 389 -11.85 21.79 -15.67
CA MET A 389 -11.64 21.74 -14.21
C MET A 389 -12.39 22.85 -13.44
N ARG A 390 -12.90 23.86 -14.14
CA ARG A 390 -13.63 25.02 -13.57
C ARG A 390 -15.03 25.19 -14.15
N LEU A 391 -15.61 24.13 -14.71
CA LEU A 391 -17.03 24.09 -15.05
C LEU A 391 -17.88 24.23 -13.77
N ILE A 392 -18.88 25.10 -13.82
CA ILE A 392 -19.90 25.26 -12.77
C ILE A 392 -21.02 24.22 -12.94
N GLU A 393 -21.79 23.97 -11.89
CA GLU A 393 -22.82 22.92 -11.86
C GLU A 393 -23.86 23.09 -12.98
N GLU A 394 -24.23 24.32 -13.33
CA GLU A 394 -25.18 24.65 -14.41
C GLU A 394 -24.61 24.38 -15.83
N GLU A 395 -23.30 24.20 -15.95
CA GLU A 395 -22.64 23.83 -17.19
C GLU A 395 -22.48 22.31 -17.35
N VAL A 396 -22.77 21.53 -16.31
CA VAL A 396 -22.64 20.07 -16.26
C VAL A 396 -24.01 19.43 -16.50
N THR A 397 -24.52 19.58 -17.73
CA THR A 397 -25.73 18.88 -18.21
C THR A 397 -25.36 17.75 -19.15
N VAL A 398 -26.29 16.81 -19.39
CA VAL A 398 -26.07 15.67 -20.30
C VAL A 398 -25.71 16.17 -21.70
N GLU A 399 -26.47 17.12 -22.24
CA GLU A 399 -26.30 17.61 -23.61
C GLU A 399 -24.95 18.33 -23.79
N LYS A 400 -24.56 19.17 -22.82
CA LYS A 400 -23.29 19.91 -22.87
C LYS A 400 -22.09 18.98 -22.69
N GLU A 401 -22.19 17.96 -21.83
CA GLU A 401 -21.11 17.00 -21.66
C GLU A 401 -20.97 16.06 -22.86
N GLU A 402 -22.06 15.70 -23.56
CA GLU A 402 -22.00 14.97 -24.83
C GLU A 402 -21.26 15.78 -25.91
N GLU A 403 -21.61 17.07 -26.07
CA GLU A 403 -20.94 17.96 -27.02
C GLU A 403 -19.43 18.07 -26.74
N ARG A 404 -19.04 18.19 -25.46
CA ARG A 404 -17.63 18.23 -25.05
C ARG A 404 -16.92 16.90 -25.34
N ALA A 405 -17.54 15.77 -25.02
CA ALA A 405 -16.96 14.46 -25.28
C ALA A 405 -16.67 14.27 -26.79
N GLU A 406 -17.63 14.65 -27.65
CA GLU A 406 -17.45 14.64 -29.10
C GLU A 406 -16.38 15.63 -29.57
N GLN A 407 -16.33 16.82 -28.99
CA GLN A 407 -15.31 17.82 -29.31
C GLN A 407 -13.90 17.30 -29.01
N TYR A 408 -13.68 16.73 -27.82
CA TYR A 408 -12.40 16.17 -27.41
C TYR A 408 -11.99 14.99 -28.29
N LEU A 409 -12.93 14.09 -28.60
CA LEU A 409 -12.66 12.94 -29.47
C LEU A 409 -12.32 13.38 -30.90
N ARG A 410 -13.04 14.35 -31.46
CA ARG A 410 -12.77 14.90 -32.79
C ARG A 410 -11.37 15.53 -32.85
N ALA A 411 -11.01 16.30 -31.83
CA ALA A 411 -9.68 16.90 -31.72
C ALA A 411 -8.58 15.83 -31.60
N TYR A 412 -8.82 14.78 -30.80
CA TYR A 412 -7.90 13.65 -30.66
C TYR A 412 -7.59 12.99 -32.00
N LEU A 413 -8.65 12.59 -32.74
CA LEU A 413 -8.50 11.90 -34.03
C LEU A 413 -7.76 12.75 -35.07
N ALA A 414 -8.06 14.05 -35.15
CA ALA A 414 -7.38 14.98 -36.05
C ALA A 414 -5.88 15.11 -35.72
N ALA A 415 -5.52 15.09 -34.44
CA ALA A 415 -4.16 15.30 -33.95
C ALA A 415 -3.26 14.05 -34.07
N LEU A 416 -3.80 12.85 -34.27
CA LEU A 416 -3.03 11.60 -34.39
C LEU A 416 -1.97 11.62 -35.50
N SER A 417 -2.20 12.41 -36.56
CA SER A 417 -1.25 12.57 -37.66
C SER A 417 0.09 13.17 -37.20
N LEU A 418 0.08 14.03 -36.17
CA LEU A 418 1.25 14.71 -35.64
C LEU A 418 2.23 13.76 -34.93
N GLY A 419 1.74 12.65 -34.39
CA GLY A 419 2.55 11.64 -33.71
C GLY A 419 2.86 10.38 -34.53
N LYS A 420 2.52 10.35 -35.82
CA LYS A 420 2.68 9.15 -36.68
C LYS A 420 4.14 8.72 -36.87
N GLY A 421 5.08 9.66 -36.82
CA GLY A 421 6.52 9.40 -36.99
C GLY A 421 7.25 9.05 -35.69
N LEU A 422 6.56 9.04 -34.55
CA LEU A 422 7.18 8.80 -33.26
C LEU A 422 7.53 7.32 -33.06
N PRO A 423 8.65 7.02 -32.36
CA PRO A 423 8.94 5.67 -31.89
C PRO A 423 7.78 5.12 -31.07
N SER A 424 7.59 3.79 -31.08
CA SER A 424 6.50 3.17 -30.33
C SER A 424 6.57 3.39 -28.82
N THR A 425 7.74 3.78 -28.29
CA THR A 425 8.02 4.10 -26.88
C THR A 425 7.59 5.51 -26.47
N GLU A 426 7.44 6.42 -27.43
CA GLU A 426 7.00 7.79 -27.18
C GLU A 426 5.48 7.85 -27.05
N LEU A 427 5.00 8.75 -26.20
CA LEU A 427 3.57 9.00 -26.04
C LEU A 427 3.05 9.82 -27.23
N GLN A 428 1.77 9.67 -27.55
CA GLN A 428 1.16 10.54 -28.55
C GLN A 428 0.94 11.93 -27.94
N PRO A 429 1.29 13.02 -28.65
CA PRO A 429 1.05 14.38 -28.15
C PRO A 429 -0.43 14.69 -27.85
N ALA A 430 -1.34 13.90 -28.40
CA ALA A 430 -2.78 14.04 -28.26
C ALA A 430 -3.40 13.19 -27.14
N ASP A 431 -2.63 12.34 -26.42
CA ASP A 431 -3.18 11.36 -25.46
C ASP A 431 -4.13 11.98 -24.42
N ASP A 432 -3.84 13.19 -23.96
CA ASP A 432 -4.69 13.95 -23.03
C ASP A 432 -6.11 14.21 -23.56
N LEU A 433 -6.30 14.34 -24.88
CA LEU A 433 -7.62 14.53 -25.48
C LEU A 433 -8.47 13.26 -25.39
N ALA A 434 -7.86 12.09 -25.53
CA ALA A 434 -8.56 10.81 -25.32
C ALA A 434 -8.97 10.65 -23.85
N ILE A 435 -8.11 11.07 -22.92
CA ILE A 435 -8.43 11.09 -21.48
C ILE A 435 -9.57 12.07 -21.20
N LEU A 436 -9.54 13.29 -21.75
CA LEU A 436 -10.62 14.26 -21.61
C LEU A 436 -11.96 13.74 -22.14
N ALA A 437 -11.96 13.10 -23.32
CA ALA A 437 -13.14 12.46 -23.88
C ALA A 437 -13.69 11.36 -22.96
N ALA A 438 -12.81 10.47 -22.47
CA ALA A 438 -13.20 9.42 -21.54
C ALA A 438 -13.73 9.97 -20.21
N SER A 439 -13.10 11.01 -19.65
CA SER A 439 -13.56 11.68 -18.43
C SER A 439 -14.93 12.32 -18.59
N ALA A 440 -15.24 12.90 -19.76
CA ALA A 440 -16.56 13.41 -20.09
C ALA A 440 -17.62 12.28 -20.13
N TYR A 441 -17.30 11.16 -20.77
CA TYR A 441 -18.18 9.98 -20.76
C TYR A 441 -18.38 9.38 -19.36
N ILE A 442 -17.35 9.36 -18.51
CA ILE A 442 -17.47 8.92 -17.11
C ILE A 442 -18.41 9.87 -16.34
N ASN A 443 -18.32 11.17 -16.58
CA ASN A 443 -19.21 12.14 -15.97
C ASN A 443 -20.66 12.02 -16.49
N LEU A 444 -20.85 11.71 -17.77
CA LEU A 444 -22.16 11.40 -18.35
C LEU A 444 -22.80 10.16 -17.72
N TYR A 445 -22.01 9.12 -17.42
CA TYR A 445 -22.50 7.99 -16.63
C TYR A 445 -22.95 8.45 -15.24
N ASP A 446 -22.19 9.29 -14.56
CA ASP A 446 -22.57 9.78 -13.24
C ASP A 446 -23.90 10.56 -13.24
N LEU A 447 -24.16 11.34 -14.30
CA LEU A 447 -25.41 12.10 -14.49
C LEU A 447 -26.61 11.22 -14.89
N SER A 448 -26.41 10.25 -15.79
CA SER A 448 -27.50 9.49 -16.43
C SER A 448 -27.71 8.08 -15.87
N LYS A 449 -26.70 7.55 -15.18
CA LYS A 449 -26.56 6.14 -14.79
C LYS A 449 -26.67 5.13 -15.95
N SER A 450 -26.37 5.57 -17.18
CA SER A 450 -26.38 4.73 -18.37
C SER A 450 -25.00 4.11 -18.64
N ILE A 451 -24.92 2.77 -18.60
CA ILE A 451 -23.68 2.03 -18.87
C ILE A 451 -23.11 2.28 -20.26
N SER A 452 -23.93 2.72 -21.21
CA SER A 452 -23.53 3.07 -22.58
C SER A 452 -22.36 4.07 -22.59
N TYR A 453 -22.36 5.05 -21.70
CA TYR A 453 -21.26 6.02 -21.63
C TYR A 453 -19.96 5.40 -21.11
N LEU A 454 -20.03 4.45 -20.17
CA LEU A 454 -18.83 3.69 -19.74
C LEU A 454 -18.28 2.82 -20.88
N ASN A 455 -19.16 2.26 -21.72
CA ASN A 455 -18.76 1.53 -22.92
C ASN A 455 -18.07 2.46 -23.92
N CYS A 456 -18.60 3.67 -24.16
CA CYS A 456 -17.96 4.69 -25.01
C CYS A 456 -16.57 5.06 -24.47
N ALA A 457 -16.45 5.37 -23.18
CA ALA A 457 -15.16 5.67 -22.54
C ALA A 457 -14.16 4.52 -22.72
N THR A 458 -14.62 3.27 -22.55
CA THR A 458 -13.80 2.07 -22.72
C THR A 458 -13.30 1.93 -24.16
N CYS A 459 -14.17 2.10 -25.16
CA CYS A 459 -13.80 2.03 -26.58
C CYS A 459 -12.80 3.12 -26.97
N VAL A 460 -13.00 4.36 -26.51
CA VAL A 460 -12.08 5.48 -26.77
C VAL A 460 -10.69 5.19 -26.20
N LEU A 461 -10.62 4.74 -24.94
CA LEU A 461 -9.33 4.45 -24.28
C LEU A 461 -8.64 3.20 -24.83
N GLU A 462 -9.38 2.18 -25.25
CA GLU A 462 -8.80 1.02 -25.95
C GLU A 462 -8.19 1.43 -27.28
N TYR A 463 -8.88 2.28 -28.04
CA TYR A 463 -8.37 2.80 -29.31
C TYR A 463 -7.10 3.62 -29.07
N ALA A 464 -7.13 4.50 -28.06
CA ALA A 464 -5.96 5.30 -27.70
C ALA A 464 -4.78 4.46 -27.21
N SER A 465 -5.04 3.39 -26.44
CA SER A 465 -4.01 2.45 -25.97
C SER A 465 -3.33 1.68 -27.10
N GLN A 466 -4.02 1.47 -28.24
CA GLN A 466 -3.39 0.84 -29.42
C GLN A 466 -2.46 1.80 -30.17
N ARG A 467 -2.75 3.11 -30.12
CA ARG A 467 -1.93 4.17 -30.75
C ARG A 467 -0.78 4.65 -29.86
N SER A 468 -0.97 4.60 -28.54
CA SER A 468 0.02 4.96 -27.53
C SER A 468 0.19 3.81 -26.53
N LYS A 469 0.99 2.80 -26.91
CA LYS A 469 1.08 1.52 -26.20
C LYS A 469 1.57 1.63 -24.76
N HIS A 470 2.41 2.64 -24.49
CA HIS A 470 3.02 2.88 -23.18
C HIS A 470 2.34 3.99 -22.37
N ALA A 471 1.23 4.58 -22.86
CA ALA A 471 0.42 5.51 -22.10
C ALA A 471 -0.25 4.81 -20.90
N PHE A 472 0.41 4.88 -19.75
CA PHE A 472 -0.06 4.21 -18.54
C PHE A 472 -1.39 4.80 -18.03
N GLN A 473 -1.64 6.09 -18.25
CA GLN A 473 -2.90 6.75 -17.84
C GLN A 473 -4.13 6.15 -18.51
N HIS A 474 -4.05 5.76 -19.78
CA HIS A 474 -5.16 5.03 -20.43
C HIS A 474 -5.42 3.70 -19.74
N ARG A 475 -4.36 2.97 -19.38
CA ARG A 475 -4.43 1.66 -18.74
C ARG A 475 -5.04 1.76 -17.34
N LEU A 476 -4.65 2.78 -16.57
CA LEU A 476 -5.21 3.05 -15.24
C LEU A 476 -6.74 3.21 -15.29
N LEU A 477 -7.23 4.01 -16.23
CA LEU A 477 -8.67 4.22 -16.42
C LEU A 477 -9.35 2.96 -16.97
N LEU A 478 -8.75 2.27 -17.94
CA LEU A 478 -9.28 1.00 -18.46
C LEU A 478 -9.42 -0.07 -17.38
N ILE A 479 -8.45 -0.19 -16.46
CA ILE A 479 -8.54 -1.12 -15.32
C ILE A 479 -9.80 -0.83 -14.49
N ARG A 480 -10.04 0.45 -14.15
CA ARG A 480 -11.21 0.85 -13.36
C ARG A 480 -12.52 0.63 -14.13
N LEU A 481 -12.58 1.07 -15.38
CA LEU A 481 -13.75 0.91 -16.25
C LEU A 481 -14.10 -0.57 -16.45
N TYR A 482 -13.10 -1.42 -16.74
CA TYR A 482 -13.33 -2.85 -16.94
C TYR A 482 -13.89 -3.54 -15.70
N ARG A 483 -13.48 -3.11 -14.51
CA ARG A 483 -14.05 -3.62 -13.26
C ARG A 483 -15.51 -3.20 -13.10
N LEU A 484 -15.87 -1.94 -13.39
CA LEU A 484 -17.24 -1.44 -13.31
C LEU A 484 -18.17 -2.12 -14.33
N VAL A 485 -17.70 -2.29 -15.56
CA VAL A 485 -18.48 -2.95 -16.61
C VAL A 485 -18.45 -4.47 -16.48
N GLY A 486 -17.89 -5.05 -15.41
CA GLY A 486 -17.94 -6.49 -15.12
C GLY A 486 -17.06 -7.36 -16.02
N ALA A 487 -15.96 -6.83 -16.53
CA ALA A 487 -14.99 -7.55 -17.37
C ALA A 487 -13.59 -7.64 -16.70
N PRO A 488 -13.47 -8.29 -15.51
CA PRO A 488 -12.26 -8.26 -14.69
C PRO A 488 -11.03 -8.88 -15.37
N SER A 489 -11.19 -9.85 -16.27
CA SER A 489 -10.07 -10.45 -16.99
C SER A 489 -9.35 -9.45 -17.90
N LEU A 490 -10.08 -8.49 -18.49
CA LEU A 490 -9.50 -7.41 -19.30
C LEU A 490 -8.81 -6.38 -18.40
N ALA A 491 -9.39 -6.08 -17.23
CA ALA A 491 -8.73 -5.24 -16.23
C ALA A 491 -7.37 -5.83 -15.82
N LEU A 492 -7.33 -7.14 -15.54
CA LEU A 492 -6.09 -7.83 -15.19
C LEU A 492 -5.08 -7.85 -16.33
N GLU A 493 -5.53 -7.98 -17.59
CA GLU A 493 -4.65 -7.89 -18.76
C GLU A 493 -3.94 -6.53 -18.82
N HIS A 494 -4.67 -5.41 -18.65
CA HIS A 494 -4.06 -4.08 -18.64
C HIS A 494 -3.14 -3.87 -17.44
N TYR A 495 -3.51 -4.38 -16.26
CA TYR A 495 -2.67 -4.33 -15.05
C TYR A 495 -1.33 -5.04 -15.26
N ARG A 496 -1.35 -6.26 -15.81
CA ARG A 496 -0.12 -7.02 -16.12
C ARG A 496 0.74 -6.33 -17.19
N GLN A 497 0.12 -5.68 -18.17
CA GLN A 497 0.84 -4.90 -19.18
C GLN A 497 1.53 -3.65 -18.60
N MET A 498 1.08 -3.12 -17.45
CA MET A 498 1.79 -2.05 -16.74
C MET A 498 3.07 -2.54 -16.05
N ASN A 499 3.25 -3.87 -15.89
CA ASN A 499 4.47 -4.48 -15.35
C ASN A 499 4.86 -3.92 -13.96
N ILE A 500 3.86 -3.79 -13.08
CA ILE A 500 3.99 -3.31 -11.70
C ILE A 500 4.95 -4.22 -10.91
N LYS A 501 5.95 -3.62 -10.26
CA LYS A 501 6.99 -4.36 -9.52
C LYS A 501 7.41 -3.66 -8.24
N GLN A 502 7.90 -4.46 -7.28
CA GLN A 502 8.51 -3.97 -6.03
C GLN A 502 7.60 -2.96 -5.33
N VAL A 503 8.12 -1.81 -4.92
CA VAL A 503 7.36 -0.76 -4.20
C VAL A 503 6.06 -0.34 -4.91
N GLN A 504 5.97 -0.48 -6.23
CA GLN A 504 4.74 -0.17 -6.96
C GLN A 504 3.57 -1.09 -6.60
N ASN A 505 3.83 -2.30 -6.08
CA ASN A 505 2.78 -3.17 -5.57
C ASN A 505 2.10 -2.54 -4.34
N ASP A 506 2.85 -1.85 -3.49
CA ASP A 506 2.29 -1.16 -2.32
C ASP A 506 1.45 0.06 -2.72
N THR A 507 1.86 0.76 -3.77
CA THR A 507 1.20 2.01 -4.18
C THR A 507 0.05 1.78 -5.17
N LEU A 508 0.14 0.79 -6.06
CA LEU A 508 -0.76 0.61 -7.21
C LEU A 508 -1.55 -0.71 -7.24
N ALA A 509 -1.25 -1.72 -6.43
CA ALA A 509 -2.00 -2.99 -6.48
C ALA A 509 -3.48 -2.82 -6.07
N HIS A 510 -3.82 -1.75 -5.33
CA HIS A 510 -5.20 -1.39 -5.00
C HIS A 510 -6.12 -1.25 -6.23
N LEU A 511 -5.54 -0.91 -7.39
CA LEU A 511 -6.27 -0.76 -8.66
C LEU A 511 -6.95 -2.05 -9.11
N ILE A 512 -6.38 -3.20 -8.76
CA ILE A 512 -6.88 -4.52 -9.16
C ILE A 512 -7.33 -5.36 -7.95
N LEU A 513 -6.67 -5.23 -6.79
CA LEU A 513 -6.87 -6.09 -5.62
C LEU A 513 -7.93 -5.60 -4.63
N ALA A 514 -8.22 -4.30 -4.56
CA ALA A 514 -9.25 -3.80 -3.65
C ALA A 514 -10.64 -4.34 -4.05
N ARG A 515 -11.39 -5.05 -3.18
CA ARG A 515 -12.67 -5.74 -3.52
C ARG A 515 -12.54 -6.84 -4.59
N CYS A 516 -11.36 -7.37 -4.86
CA CYS A 516 -11.15 -8.35 -5.93
C CYS A 516 -11.84 -9.70 -5.71
N ALA A 517 -12.15 -10.08 -4.46
CA ALA A 517 -12.93 -11.28 -4.15
C ALA A 517 -14.28 -11.32 -4.90
N THR A 518 -14.86 -10.15 -5.24
CA THR A 518 -16.06 -10.03 -6.09
C THR A 518 -15.94 -10.81 -7.42
N PHE A 519 -14.73 -11.00 -7.93
CA PHE A 519 -14.46 -11.64 -9.21
C PHE A 519 -13.83 -13.04 -9.11
N SER A 520 -13.39 -13.49 -7.93
CA SER A 520 -12.53 -14.69 -7.79
C SER A 520 -12.92 -15.62 -6.62
N LEU A 521 -14.17 -15.58 -6.15
CA LEU A 521 -14.67 -16.48 -5.11
C LEU A 521 -15.11 -17.87 -5.62
N THR A 522 -14.69 -18.34 -6.81
CA THR A 522 -15.27 -19.53 -7.45
C THR A 522 -14.35 -20.75 -7.39
N SER A 523 -14.81 -21.89 -6.86
CA SER A 523 -14.02 -23.15 -6.86
C SER A 523 -13.71 -23.73 -8.27
N ASN A 524 -14.20 -23.08 -9.33
CA ASN A 524 -13.89 -23.38 -10.73
C ASN A 524 -13.33 -22.12 -11.42
N GLY A 525 -12.01 -22.06 -11.60
CA GLY A 525 -11.47 -21.61 -12.89
C GLY A 525 -10.75 -20.27 -12.98
N ASP A 526 -10.57 -19.49 -11.91
CA ASP A 526 -9.65 -18.35 -11.99
C ASP A 526 -8.92 -18.04 -10.68
N LEU A 527 -7.81 -18.75 -10.46
CA LEU A 527 -6.86 -18.47 -9.37
C LEU A 527 -5.94 -17.29 -9.67
N THR A 528 -6.15 -16.56 -10.77
CA THR A 528 -5.24 -15.47 -11.15
C THR A 528 -5.20 -14.39 -10.09
N TYR A 529 -6.35 -13.89 -9.61
CA TYR A 529 -6.37 -12.89 -8.54
C TYR A 529 -5.75 -13.39 -7.23
N LEU A 530 -5.95 -14.66 -6.87
CA LEU A 530 -5.29 -15.26 -5.71
C LEU A 530 -3.76 -15.29 -5.91
N GLN A 531 -3.31 -15.64 -7.11
CA GLN A 531 -1.89 -15.61 -7.48
C GLN A 531 -1.34 -14.18 -7.47
N GLU A 532 -2.09 -13.19 -7.98
CA GLU A 532 -1.69 -11.77 -7.93
C GLU A 532 -1.53 -11.29 -6.49
N CYS A 533 -2.42 -11.69 -5.55
CA CYS A 533 -2.22 -11.38 -4.12
C CYS A 533 -0.91 -11.96 -3.59
N LEU A 534 -0.59 -13.22 -3.93
CA LEU A 534 0.66 -13.86 -3.49
C LEU A 534 1.89 -13.18 -4.11
N GLU A 535 1.85 -12.83 -5.39
CA GLU A 535 2.93 -12.16 -6.11
C GLU A 535 3.15 -10.74 -5.60
N SER A 536 2.08 -9.95 -5.42
CA SER A 536 2.17 -8.59 -4.90
C SER A 536 2.68 -8.56 -3.45
N SER A 537 2.33 -9.55 -2.63
CA SER A 537 2.78 -9.64 -1.24
C SER A 537 4.27 -9.99 -1.06
N GLN A 538 4.97 -10.46 -2.11
CA GLN A 538 6.40 -10.81 -2.03
C GLN A 538 7.27 -9.61 -1.59
N ILE A 539 6.82 -8.38 -1.91
CA ILE A 539 7.57 -7.15 -1.63
C ILE A 539 7.72 -6.90 -0.13
N TYR A 540 6.75 -7.31 0.69
CA TYR A 540 6.79 -7.15 2.14
C TYR A 540 7.77 -8.14 2.78
N SER A 541 7.80 -9.40 2.31
CA SER A 541 8.78 -10.38 2.78
C SER A 541 10.22 -10.01 2.40
N SER A 542 10.41 -9.43 1.22
CA SER A 542 11.72 -8.92 0.78
C SER A 542 12.14 -7.67 1.57
N ASN A 543 11.22 -6.74 1.81
CA ASN A 543 11.47 -5.51 2.57
C ASN A 543 12.09 -5.79 3.94
N ASN A 544 11.52 -6.72 4.71
CA ASN A 544 11.99 -7.06 6.06
C ASN A 544 13.48 -7.48 6.08
N ASN A 545 13.99 -8.04 4.99
CA ASN A 545 15.38 -8.45 4.89
C ASN A 545 16.25 -7.36 4.26
N GLU A 546 15.81 -6.81 3.13
CA GLU A 546 16.60 -5.87 2.32
C GLU A 546 16.77 -4.52 3.01
N THR A 547 15.72 -3.97 3.63
CA THR A 547 15.80 -2.65 4.27
C THR A 547 16.66 -2.71 5.52
N ALA A 548 16.54 -3.76 6.33
CA ALA A 548 17.42 -3.98 7.47
C ALA A 548 18.90 -4.18 7.05
N ASP A 549 19.16 -4.80 5.89
CA ASP A 549 20.52 -4.85 5.30
C ASP A 549 21.02 -3.48 4.87
N MET A 550 20.15 -2.63 4.32
CA MET A 550 20.51 -1.27 3.91
C MET A 550 20.83 -0.39 5.12
N VAL A 551 20.11 -0.52 6.23
CA VAL A 551 20.45 0.12 7.51
C VAL A 551 21.84 -0.31 7.98
N VAL A 552 22.13 -1.62 7.97
CA VAL A 552 23.45 -2.18 8.30
C VAL A 552 24.55 -1.59 7.41
N LYS A 553 24.34 -1.54 6.09
CA LYS A 553 25.29 -0.93 5.14
C LYS A 553 25.47 0.56 5.37
N ALA A 554 24.41 1.28 5.73
CA ALA A 554 24.50 2.70 6.02
C ALA A 554 25.41 2.98 7.22
N PHE A 555 25.36 2.17 8.28
CA PHE A 555 26.37 2.23 9.36
C PHE A 555 27.78 1.90 8.86
N GLN A 556 27.94 0.89 7.99
CA GLN A 556 29.25 0.51 7.46
C GLN A 556 29.92 1.61 6.65
N PHE A 557 29.14 2.32 5.81
CA PHE A 557 29.60 3.42 4.96
C PHE A 557 29.48 4.80 5.61
N GLU A 558 29.13 4.86 6.89
CA GLU A 558 28.91 6.10 7.66
C GLU A 558 27.88 7.05 7.03
N LYS A 559 26.83 6.50 6.41
CA LYS A 559 25.71 7.22 5.79
C LYS A 559 24.59 7.50 6.80
N TYR A 560 24.90 8.31 7.81
CA TYR A 560 24.00 8.51 8.96
C TYR A 560 22.70 9.22 8.61
N SER A 561 22.68 10.06 7.57
CA SER A 561 21.46 10.75 7.12
C SER A 561 20.40 9.81 6.57
N GLN A 562 20.81 8.69 5.95
CA GLN A 562 19.91 7.73 5.30
C GLN A 562 19.31 6.70 6.27
N ILE A 563 19.90 6.53 7.45
CA ILE A 563 19.45 5.49 8.40
C ILE A 563 18.01 5.75 8.88
N PRO A 564 17.62 6.96 9.33
CA PRO A 564 16.24 7.24 9.70
C PRO A 564 15.27 7.03 8.53
N GLU A 565 15.65 7.43 7.31
CA GLU A 565 14.83 7.26 6.11
C GLU A 565 14.58 5.77 5.78
N PHE A 566 15.60 4.91 5.91
CA PHE A 566 15.42 3.47 5.73
C PHE A 566 14.51 2.86 6.81
N ILE A 567 14.63 3.29 8.07
CA ILE A 567 13.77 2.82 9.16
C ILE A 567 12.32 3.26 8.94
N GLU A 568 12.10 4.51 8.52
CA GLU A 568 10.77 5.01 8.17
C GLU A 568 10.18 4.25 6.99
N PHE A 569 10.97 4.03 5.93
CA PHE A 569 10.53 3.24 4.77
C PHE A 569 10.15 1.80 5.15
N GLU A 570 10.96 1.16 6.01
CA GLU A 570 10.66 -0.16 6.55
C GLU A 570 9.32 -0.17 7.28
N ASP A 571 9.10 0.81 8.17
CA ASP A 571 7.87 0.90 8.94
C ASP A 571 6.63 1.18 8.08
N ARG A 572 6.76 2.06 7.09
CA ARG A 572 5.68 2.38 6.15
C ARG A 572 5.23 1.17 5.33
N LEU A 573 6.16 0.32 4.89
CA LEU A 573 5.82 -0.90 4.17
C LEU A 573 5.30 -2.00 5.10
N ASP A 574 5.92 -2.14 6.27
CA ASP A 574 5.51 -3.12 7.28
C ASP A 574 4.08 -2.90 7.77
N SER A 575 3.68 -1.65 7.96
CA SER A 575 2.35 -1.28 8.45
C SER A 575 1.51 -0.69 7.32
N SER A 576 1.67 -1.14 6.08
CA SER A 576 0.90 -0.63 4.94
C SER A 576 -0.56 -1.09 4.94
N VAL A 577 -1.49 -0.16 4.64
CA VAL A 577 -2.90 -0.51 4.39
C VAL A 577 -3.03 -1.46 3.20
N GLN A 578 -2.24 -1.28 2.14
CA GLN A 578 -2.33 -2.12 0.94
C GLN A 578 -1.88 -3.57 1.22
N ARG A 579 -0.89 -3.74 2.10
CA ARG A 579 -0.43 -5.06 2.55
C ARG A 579 -1.57 -5.85 3.17
N ASP A 580 -2.21 -5.25 4.16
CA ASP A 580 -3.24 -5.91 4.96
C ASP A 580 -4.56 -6.03 4.20
N LEU A 581 -4.85 -5.08 3.30
CA LEU A 581 -5.93 -5.19 2.31
C LEU A 581 -5.73 -6.40 1.39
N THR A 582 -4.51 -6.61 0.91
CA THR A 582 -4.18 -7.77 0.06
C THR A 582 -4.32 -9.06 0.85
N LYS A 583 -3.87 -9.07 2.11
CA LYS A 583 -4.01 -10.23 3.00
C LYS A 583 -5.47 -10.57 3.24
N ILE A 584 -6.33 -9.60 3.55
CA ILE A 584 -7.76 -9.90 3.82
C ILE A 584 -8.45 -10.42 2.55
N GLU A 585 -8.22 -9.81 1.39
CA GLU A 585 -8.76 -10.30 0.11
C GLU A 585 -8.27 -11.73 -0.22
N HIS A 586 -7.00 -12.03 0.05
CA HIS A 586 -6.46 -13.38 -0.07
C HIS A 586 -7.18 -14.38 0.85
N VAL A 587 -7.42 -14.03 2.14
CA VAL A 587 -8.18 -14.90 3.07
C VAL A 587 -9.59 -15.18 2.54
N ARG A 588 -10.29 -14.13 2.11
CA ARG A 588 -11.65 -14.23 1.55
C ARG A 588 -11.69 -15.20 0.37
N MET A 589 -10.78 -15.04 -0.58
CA MET A 589 -10.68 -15.93 -1.75
C MET A 589 -10.28 -17.35 -1.35
N ARG A 590 -9.25 -17.52 -0.50
CA ARG A 590 -8.75 -18.83 -0.06
C ARG A 590 -9.86 -19.70 0.54
N LEU A 591 -10.69 -19.13 1.41
CA LEU A 591 -11.79 -19.86 2.06
C LEU A 591 -12.92 -20.29 1.12
N ALA A 592 -12.99 -19.70 -0.08
CA ALA A 592 -13.92 -20.14 -1.11
C ALA A 592 -13.37 -21.28 -1.98
N HIS A 593 -12.04 -21.35 -2.15
CA HIS A 593 -11.36 -22.38 -2.94
C HIS A 593 -10.99 -23.61 -2.10
N GLU A 594 -10.63 -23.42 -0.84
CA GLU A 594 -10.12 -24.44 0.07
C GLU A 594 -11.10 -24.68 1.24
N PRO A 595 -11.20 -25.92 1.76
CA PRO A 595 -11.97 -26.17 2.97
C PRO A 595 -11.32 -25.50 4.20
N ALA A 596 -12.12 -24.79 5.00
CA ALA A 596 -11.66 -24.20 6.25
C ALA A 596 -11.37 -25.29 7.29
N THR A 597 -10.13 -25.76 7.41
CA THR A 597 -9.71 -26.72 8.44
C THR A 597 -9.41 -26.02 9.77
N THR A 598 -9.28 -26.75 10.89
CA THR A 598 -8.84 -26.17 12.17
C THR A 598 -7.52 -25.43 12.02
N GLU A 599 -6.56 -26.06 11.33
CA GLU A 599 -5.22 -25.49 11.11
C GLU A 599 -5.28 -24.19 10.31
N THR A 600 -6.10 -24.15 9.25
CA THR A 600 -6.32 -22.94 8.46
C THR A 600 -6.94 -21.84 9.31
N ILE A 601 -8.01 -22.13 10.07
CA ILE A 601 -8.69 -21.16 10.93
C ILE A 601 -7.73 -20.62 12.00
N ASP A 602 -7.00 -21.50 12.67
CA ASP A 602 -6.05 -21.12 13.73
C ASP A 602 -4.91 -20.26 13.18
N THR A 603 -4.39 -20.59 12.00
CA THR A 603 -3.33 -19.81 11.35
C THR A 603 -3.81 -18.41 10.97
N GLU A 604 -4.94 -18.32 10.26
CA GLU A 604 -5.47 -17.03 9.83
C GLU A 604 -5.94 -16.18 11.02
N LEU A 605 -6.45 -16.81 12.10
CA LEU A 605 -6.82 -16.13 13.34
C LEU A 605 -5.62 -15.43 13.98
N VAL A 606 -4.50 -16.16 14.15
CA VAL A 606 -3.29 -15.62 14.77
C VAL A 606 -2.74 -14.45 13.95
N GLU A 607 -2.71 -14.59 12.63
CA GLU A 607 -2.23 -13.53 11.73
C GLU A 607 -3.13 -12.31 11.73
N LEU A 608 -4.45 -12.47 11.55
CA LEU A 608 -5.38 -11.34 11.54
C LEU A 608 -5.43 -10.61 12.88
N LYS A 609 -5.32 -11.31 14.02
CA LYS A 609 -5.20 -10.67 15.35
C LYS A 609 -3.98 -9.76 15.43
N PHE A 610 -2.83 -10.27 14.98
CA PHE A 610 -1.59 -9.50 14.95
C PHE A 610 -1.71 -8.24 14.08
N LEU A 611 -2.29 -8.36 12.88
CA LEU A 611 -2.51 -7.22 11.99
C LEU A 611 -3.49 -6.21 12.59
N TYR A 612 -4.61 -6.67 13.16
CA TYR A 612 -5.59 -5.80 13.82
C TYR A 612 -5.02 -5.06 15.03
N GLU A 613 -4.12 -5.68 15.78
CA GLU A 613 -3.47 -5.00 16.91
C GLU A 613 -2.46 -3.94 16.46
N ARG A 614 -1.87 -4.10 15.27
CA ARG A 614 -0.98 -3.13 14.62
C ARG A 614 -1.71 -2.07 13.80
N SER A 615 -3.01 -2.22 13.52
CA SER A 615 -3.73 -1.38 12.56
C SER A 615 -3.73 0.11 12.90
N GLN A 616 -3.59 0.48 14.18
CA GLN A 616 -3.50 1.88 14.61
C GLN A 616 -2.24 2.62 14.12
N PHE A 617 -1.28 1.89 13.53
CA PHE A 617 -0.06 2.43 12.94
C PHE A 617 -0.05 2.24 11.42
N HIS A 618 -1.22 2.11 10.80
CA HIS A 618 -1.31 1.92 9.36
C HIS A 618 -0.82 3.17 8.61
N HIS A 619 0.00 2.94 7.59
CA HIS A 619 0.40 3.94 6.62
C HIS A 619 -0.34 3.68 5.30
N ASP A 620 -1.10 4.65 4.82
CA ASP A 620 -1.70 4.57 3.50
C ASP A 620 -0.73 5.13 2.44
N ASN A 621 0.02 4.23 1.81
CA ASN A 621 0.97 4.59 0.75
C ASN A 621 0.36 4.50 -0.65
N ARG A 622 -0.95 4.28 -0.78
CA ARG A 622 -1.60 4.08 -2.08
C ARG A 622 -1.62 5.38 -2.87
N ASP A 623 -1.22 5.31 -4.13
CA ASP A 623 -1.12 6.48 -4.99
C ASP A 623 -2.43 6.68 -5.77
N PHE A 624 -3.25 7.61 -5.28
CA PHE A 624 -4.45 8.08 -5.98
C PHE A 624 -4.16 9.30 -6.88
N SER A 625 -2.99 9.92 -6.75
CA SER A 625 -2.59 11.11 -7.54
C SER A 625 -2.17 10.75 -8.96
N VAL A 626 -1.85 9.48 -9.20
CA VAL A 626 -1.49 8.94 -10.52
C VAL A 626 -2.62 9.04 -11.56
N PHE A 627 -3.87 9.21 -11.12
CA PHE A 627 -5.00 9.40 -12.03
C PHE A 627 -4.99 10.80 -12.65
N PRO A 628 -5.23 10.91 -13.97
CA PRO A 628 -5.36 12.21 -14.62
C PRO A 628 -6.67 12.90 -14.20
N GLU A 629 -6.57 13.87 -13.28
CA GLU A 629 -7.73 14.57 -12.74
C GLU A 629 -8.12 15.76 -13.61
N TYR A 630 -9.10 15.54 -14.50
CA TYR A 630 -9.69 16.57 -15.36
C TYR A 630 -11.19 16.75 -15.10
N GLN A 631 -11.74 16.24 -14.00
CA GLN A 631 -13.18 16.37 -13.75
C GLN A 631 -13.57 17.80 -13.35
N PRO A 632 -14.85 18.18 -13.57
CA PRO A 632 -15.43 19.42 -13.05
C PRO A 632 -15.27 19.57 -11.54
N LEU A 633 -15.42 20.80 -11.05
CA LEU A 633 -15.30 21.11 -9.63
C LEU A 633 -16.26 20.24 -8.79
N GLY A 634 -15.75 19.67 -7.69
CA GLY A 634 -16.52 18.82 -6.78
C GLY A 634 -16.63 17.35 -7.21
N LYS A 635 -16.10 16.98 -8.38
CA LYS A 635 -16.04 15.60 -8.85
C LYS A 635 -14.59 15.12 -8.91
N LEU A 636 -14.37 13.84 -8.60
CA LEU A 636 -13.06 13.21 -8.67
C LEU A 636 -13.13 11.95 -9.51
N ILE A 637 -12.18 11.77 -10.43
CA ILE A 637 -12.15 10.60 -11.31
C ILE A 637 -12.01 9.31 -10.50
N ASN A 638 -11.26 9.33 -9.40
CA ASN A 638 -11.06 8.18 -8.51
C ASN A 638 -12.38 7.72 -7.87
N THR A 639 -13.24 8.64 -7.43
CA THR A 639 -14.52 8.28 -6.80
C THR A 639 -15.55 7.84 -7.84
N GLN A 640 -15.61 8.52 -8.98
CA GLN A 640 -16.53 8.17 -10.08
C GLN A 640 -16.21 6.80 -10.72
N THR A 641 -14.94 6.38 -10.66
CA THR A 641 -14.48 5.11 -11.23
C THR A 641 -14.23 4.01 -10.17
N GLY A 642 -14.61 4.26 -8.91
CA GLY A 642 -14.54 3.29 -7.81
C GLY A 642 -15.66 2.25 -7.83
N MET A 643 -15.38 1.03 -7.35
CA MET A 643 -16.43 0.03 -7.14
C MET A 643 -17.18 0.33 -5.83
N GLY A 644 -18.28 1.08 -5.93
CA GLY A 644 -19.08 1.54 -4.80
C GLY A 644 -18.78 2.99 -4.40
N GLU A 645 -19.59 3.54 -3.49
CA GLU A 645 -19.53 4.96 -3.10
C GLU A 645 -18.23 5.34 -2.38
N VAL A 646 -17.60 4.38 -1.69
CA VAL A 646 -16.37 4.61 -0.91
C VAL A 646 -15.31 3.60 -1.31
N SER A 647 -14.10 4.09 -1.57
CA SER A 647 -12.93 3.24 -1.84
C SER A 647 -12.51 2.51 -0.56
N PRO A 648 -12.15 1.21 -0.63
CA PRO A 648 -11.62 0.49 0.53
C PRO A 648 -10.45 1.25 1.17
N GLY A 649 -10.50 1.50 2.46
CA GLY A 649 -9.48 2.20 3.26
C GLY A 649 -9.14 1.44 4.55
N GLU A 650 -8.54 2.14 5.51
CA GLU A 650 -8.20 1.58 6.82
C GLU A 650 -9.45 1.12 7.59
N GLU A 651 -10.52 1.90 7.56
CA GLU A 651 -11.78 1.59 8.26
C GLU A 651 -12.47 0.38 7.62
N TRP A 652 -12.49 0.32 6.28
CA TRP A 652 -13.00 -0.83 5.54
C TRP A 652 -12.22 -2.10 5.94
N LEU A 653 -10.88 -2.04 5.92
CA LEU A 653 -10.01 -3.15 6.28
C LEU A 653 -10.25 -3.58 7.74
N THR A 654 -10.36 -2.63 8.65
CA THR A 654 -10.65 -2.87 10.07
C THR A 654 -11.96 -3.61 10.26
N MET A 655 -13.01 -3.23 9.54
CA MET A 655 -14.32 -3.89 9.61
C MET A 655 -14.27 -5.34 9.12
N TRP A 656 -13.55 -5.60 8.02
CA TRP A 656 -13.36 -6.98 7.54
C TRP A 656 -12.52 -7.83 8.49
N MET A 657 -11.42 -7.28 9.02
CA MET A 657 -10.61 -7.97 10.04
C MET A 657 -11.45 -8.31 11.27
N LYS A 658 -12.21 -7.36 11.82
CA LYS A 658 -13.11 -7.60 12.96
C LYS A 658 -14.07 -8.76 12.69
N MET A 659 -14.74 -8.75 11.54
CA MET A 659 -15.71 -9.77 11.17
C MET A 659 -15.09 -11.17 11.10
N TYR A 660 -13.92 -11.30 10.45
CA TYR A 660 -13.21 -12.57 10.31
C TYR A 660 -12.63 -13.05 11.64
N ILE A 661 -11.99 -12.17 12.41
CA ILE A 661 -11.42 -12.50 13.73
C ILE A 661 -12.50 -13.05 14.64
N ILE A 662 -13.66 -12.38 14.75
CA ILE A 662 -14.77 -12.85 15.58
C ILE A 662 -15.24 -14.25 15.16
N CYS A 663 -15.40 -14.50 13.86
CA CYS A 663 -15.84 -15.80 13.35
C CYS A 663 -14.82 -16.91 13.66
N PHE A 664 -13.53 -16.62 13.45
CA PHE A 664 -12.44 -17.56 13.71
C PHE A 664 -12.21 -17.80 15.20
N GLU A 665 -12.27 -16.77 16.06
CA GLU A 665 -12.21 -16.94 17.52
C GLU A 665 -13.30 -17.89 18.00
N LEU A 666 -14.50 -17.75 17.44
CA LEU A 666 -15.60 -18.61 17.78
C LEU A 666 -15.42 -20.03 17.26
N ALA A 667 -14.68 -20.28 16.17
CA ALA A 667 -14.45 -21.62 15.62
C ALA A 667 -13.18 -22.31 16.15
N SER A 668 -12.19 -21.54 16.62
CA SER A 668 -10.88 -22.01 17.07
C SER A 668 -10.90 -22.58 18.48
N ASP A 669 -10.08 -23.60 18.74
CA ASP A 669 -9.89 -24.19 20.07
C ASP A 669 -8.64 -23.63 20.79
N LEU A 670 -7.99 -22.62 20.23
CA LEU A 670 -6.88 -21.91 20.85
C LEU A 670 -7.33 -21.10 22.07
N ASP A 671 -6.40 -20.93 23.03
CA ASP A 671 -6.62 -20.04 24.17
C ASP A 671 -6.95 -18.61 23.68
N PRO A 672 -8.08 -18.00 24.09
CA PRO A 672 -8.39 -16.61 23.75
C PRO A 672 -7.31 -15.61 24.20
N ALA A 673 -6.53 -15.93 25.24
CA ALA A 673 -5.43 -15.11 25.75
C ALA A 673 -4.12 -15.29 24.97
N LEU A 674 -4.11 -16.11 23.92
CA LEU A 674 -2.96 -16.35 23.06
C LEU A 674 -2.64 -15.07 22.26
N ASP A 675 -1.48 -14.49 22.54
CA ASP A 675 -0.97 -13.28 21.88
C ASP A 675 -0.33 -13.62 20.52
N GLY A 676 -0.85 -13.02 19.45
CA GLY A 676 -0.35 -13.23 18.08
C GLY A 676 1.06 -12.70 17.87
N GLN A 677 1.45 -11.62 18.57
CA GLN A 677 2.82 -11.06 18.52
C GLN A 677 3.84 -12.04 19.11
N ALA A 678 3.48 -12.72 20.21
CA ALA A 678 4.33 -13.72 20.84
C ALA A 678 4.58 -14.96 19.96
N ILE A 679 3.67 -15.26 19.01
CA ILE A 679 3.73 -16.45 18.15
C ILE A 679 4.38 -16.17 16.82
N LEU A 680 4.13 -15.01 16.20
CA LEU A 680 4.66 -14.71 14.86
C LEU A 680 6.09 -14.17 14.89
N GLY A 681 6.71 -14.06 16.07
CA GLY A 681 8.08 -13.56 16.20
C GLY A 681 8.22 -12.12 15.70
N GLY A 682 7.10 -11.37 15.67
CA GLY A 682 7.11 -9.97 15.29
C GLY A 682 8.09 -9.19 16.16
N ASP A 683 8.71 -8.16 15.60
CA ASP A 683 9.68 -7.36 16.30
C ASP A 683 9.09 -6.83 17.62
N LYS A 684 9.61 -7.32 18.74
CA LYS A 684 9.21 -6.91 20.10
C LYS A 684 9.61 -5.47 20.39
N SER A 685 10.45 -4.87 19.55
CA SER A 685 10.90 -3.47 19.68
C SER A 685 9.82 -2.47 19.25
N LYS A 686 8.94 -2.84 18.29
CA LYS A 686 7.81 -1.99 17.88
C LYS A 686 6.72 -2.10 18.94
N PRO A 687 6.45 -1.03 19.72
CA PRO A 687 5.49 -1.12 20.80
C PRO A 687 4.10 -1.39 20.25
N LEU A 688 3.40 -2.38 20.82
CA LEU A 688 1.96 -2.26 20.95
C LEU A 688 1.71 -1.00 21.79
N ASN A 689 0.90 -0.09 21.26
CA ASN A 689 0.58 1.22 21.80
C ASN A 689 0.89 1.42 23.31
N PRO A 690 1.84 2.30 23.70
CA PRO A 690 2.14 2.61 25.10
C PRO A 690 1.02 3.35 25.85
N ILE A 691 0.00 3.85 25.15
CA ILE A 691 -1.01 4.76 25.71
C ILE A 691 -2.15 4.01 26.43
N ASP A 692 -2.40 2.73 26.14
CA ASP A 692 -3.60 2.06 26.67
C ASP A 692 -3.29 1.05 27.79
N LYS A 693 -2.94 1.56 28.98
CA LYS A 693 -3.06 0.76 30.22
C LYS A 693 -4.51 0.38 30.56
N ASP A 694 -5.50 0.95 29.85
CA ASP A 694 -6.94 0.81 30.08
C ASP A 694 -7.70 0.05 28.97
N ARG A 695 -7.02 -0.72 28.10
CA ARG A 695 -7.71 -1.40 26.99
C ARG A 695 -8.82 -2.33 27.50
N LYS A 696 -10.06 -2.08 27.04
CA LYS A 696 -11.15 -3.07 27.06
C LYS A 696 -10.64 -4.36 26.41
N ALA A 697 -11.13 -5.51 26.88
CA ALA A 697 -10.79 -6.81 26.30
C ALA A 697 -10.96 -6.81 24.78
N LEU A 698 -10.06 -7.49 24.04
CA LEU A 698 -10.10 -7.57 22.56
C LEU A 698 -11.52 -7.87 22.04
N SER A 699 -12.21 -8.81 22.68
CA SER A 699 -13.58 -9.19 22.38
C SER A 699 -14.60 -8.04 22.46
N ALA A 700 -14.40 -7.05 23.34
CA ALA A 700 -15.24 -5.85 23.40
C ALA A 700 -14.95 -4.90 22.24
N ARG A 701 -13.66 -4.69 21.92
CA ARG A 701 -13.22 -3.81 20.82
C ARG A 701 -13.64 -4.30 19.44
N LEU A 702 -13.63 -5.62 19.23
CA LEU A 702 -14.08 -6.22 17.98
C LEU A 702 -15.59 -5.97 17.72
N ARG A 703 -16.37 -5.76 18.78
CA ARG A 703 -17.82 -5.48 18.72
C ARG A 703 -18.16 -4.00 18.71
N GLU A 704 -17.20 -3.12 18.98
CA GLU A 704 -17.36 -1.68 18.85
C GLU A 704 -17.34 -1.30 17.37
N ILE A 705 -18.35 -0.55 16.94
CA ILE A 705 -18.48 -0.07 15.57
C ILE A 705 -18.81 1.41 15.64
N SER A 706 -18.02 2.23 14.95
CA SER A 706 -18.32 3.64 14.81
C SER A 706 -19.27 3.86 13.63
N GLU A 707 -20.05 4.95 13.65
CA GLU A 707 -20.88 5.35 12.49
C GLU A 707 -20.00 5.68 11.27
N ASP A 708 -18.77 6.14 11.50
CA ASP A 708 -17.82 6.43 10.43
C ASP A 708 -17.27 5.15 9.79
N ASP A 709 -17.04 4.08 10.58
CA ASP A 709 -16.67 2.76 10.07
C ASP A 709 -17.72 2.24 9.08
N TYR A 710 -19.00 2.43 9.41
CA TYR A 710 -20.13 1.99 8.58
C TYR A 710 -20.22 2.74 7.25
N LYS A 711 -19.78 4.00 7.16
CA LYS A 711 -19.82 4.76 5.90
C LYS A 711 -18.89 4.19 4.84
N THR A 712 -17.85 3.47 5.24
CA THR A 712 -16.84 2.91 4.32
C THR A 712 -17.26 1.62 3.62
N LEU A 713 -18.32 0.98 4.12
CA LEU A 713 -18.87 -0.26 3.59
C LEU A 713 -20.01 0.02 2.59
N THR A 714 -20.08 -0.77 1.51
CA THR A 714 -21.27 -0.75 0.63
C THR A 714 -22.52 -1.16 1.42
N PRO A 715 -23.74 -0.80 0.98
CA PRO A 715 -24.98 -1.24 1.63
C PRO A 715 -25.05 -2.77 1.85
N GLU A 716 -24.51 -3.55 0.93
CA GLU A 716 -24.53 -5.01 0.98
C GLU A 716 -23.42 -5.56 1.90
N GLU A 717 -22.25 -4.92 1.94
CA GLU A 717 -21.19 -5.21 2.93
C GLU A 717 -21.70 -4.95 4.36
N ARG A 718 -22.45 -3.85 4.59
CA ARG A 718 -23.07 -3.53 5.89
C ARG A 718 -24.07 -4.60 6.34
N ARG A 719 -24.87 -5.12 5.40
CA ARG A 719 -25.83 -6.20 5.66
C ARG A 719 -25.11 -7.50 6.04
N LEU A 720 -24.06 -7.88 5.32
CA LEU A 720 -23.23 -9.04 5.66
C LEU A 720 -22.62 -8.90 7.05
N HIS A 721 -22.07 -7.73 7.37
CA HIS A 721 -21.49 -7.44 8.68
C HIS A 721 -22.53 -7.59 9.80
N SER A 722 -23.71 -6.98 9.62
CA SER A 722 -24.82 -7.05 10.57
C SER A 722 -25.34 -8.47 10.78
N PHE A 723 -25.47 -9.24 9.68
CA PHE A 723 -25.82 -10.66 9.73
C PHE A 723 -24.78 -11.45 10.53
N THR A 724 -23.50 -11.24 10.25
CA THR A 724 -22.40 -11.99 10.88
C THR A 724 -22.33 -11.73 12.38
N LEU A 725 -22.43 -10.47 12.81
CA LEU A 725 -22.46 -10.13 14.24
C LEU A 725 -23.67 -10.72 14.96
N ALA A 726 -24.85 -10.64 14.35
CA ALA A 726 -26.07 -11.21 14.93
C ALA A 726 -25.99 -12.75 15.03
N LEU A 727 -25.44 -13.41 14.01
CA LEU A 727 -25.21 -14.86 13.98
C LEU A 727 -24.24 -15.29 15.08
N VAL A 728 -23.09 -14.60 15.21
CA VAL A 728 -22.10 -14.89 16.25
C VAL A 728 -22.70 -14.68 17.64
N SER A 729 -23.35 -13.53 17.88
CA SER A 729 -23.92 -13.19 19.18
C SER A 729 -24.99 -14.20 19.63
N TRP A 730 -25.78 -14.72 18.68
CA TRP A 730 -26.73 -15.79 18.95
C TRP A 730 -26.05 -17.12 19.29
N LEU A 731 -24.98 -17.50 18.58
CA LEU A 731 -24.34 -18.81 18.71
C LEU A 731 -23.23 -18.89 19.77
N GLU A 732 -22.73 -17.76 20.26
CA GLU A 732 -21.62 -17.67 21.21
C GLU A 732 -21.84 -18.44 22.52
N PRO A 733 -23.01 -18.35 23.20
CA PRO A 733 -23.24 -19.11 24.44
C PRO A 733 -23.16 -20.63 24.22
N TYR A 734 -23.71 -21.11 23.09
CA TYR A 734 -23.75 -22.53 22.73
C TYR A 734 -22.38 -23.06 22.32
N ASN A 735 -21.62 -22.25 21.57
CA ASN A 735 -20.25 -22.59 21.19
C ASN A 735 -19.35 -22.67 22.42
N THR A 736 -19.46 -21.71 23.35
CA THR A 736 -18.71 -21.70 24.61
C THR A 736 -18.99 -22.94 25.45
N TYR A 737 -20.26 -23.37 25.53
CA TYR A 737 -20.66 -24.60 26.20
C TYR A 737 -20.09 -25.86 25.54
N CYS A 738 -20.08 -25.90 24.20
CA CYS A 738 -19.57 -27.04 23.42
C CYS A 738 -18.04 -27.05 23.25
N ARG A 739 -17.35 -25.97 23.66
CA ARG A 739 -15.90 -25.82 23.43
C ARG A 739 -15.12 -26.88 24.20
N PRO A 740 -14.18 -27.60 23.54
CA PRO A 740 -13.25 -28.47 24.24
C PRO A 740 -12.27 -27.65 25.10
N PRO A 741 -11.52 -28.28 26.01
CA PRO A 741 -10.43 -27.61 26.74
C PRO A 741 -9.45 -26.96 25.76
N PRO A 742 -8.89 -25.78 26.09
CA PRO A 742 -8.01 -25.05 25.18
C PRO A 742 -6.78 -25.91 24.82
N GLN A 743 -6.47 -25.97 23.53
CA GLN A 743 -5.28 -26.65 23.04
C GLN A 743 -4.11 -25.68 22.91
N PRO A 744 -2.86 -26.11 23.20
CA PRO A 744 -1.69 -25.32 22.88
C PRO A 744 -1.56 -25.20 21.36
N PHE A 745 -1.21 -24.01 20.87
CA PHE A 745 -0.87 -23.84 19.45
C PHE A 745 0.36 -24.70 19.10
N VAL A 746 0.21 -25.59 18.13
CA VAL A 746 1.33 -26.36 17.55
C VAL A 746 1.58 -25.77 16.16
N PRO A 747 2.70 -25.06 15.95
CA PRO A 747 2.96 -24.42 14.66
C PRO A 747 3.07 -25.45 13.54
N GLY A 748 2.18 -25.37 12.55
CA GLY A 748 2.32 -25.99 11.23
C GLY A 748 3.09 -25.09 10.25
N ALA A 749 3.42 -25.62 9.08
CA ALA A 749 4.43 -25.14 8.10
C ALA A 749 4.44 -23.65 7.70
N ILE A 750 3.44 -22.85 8.06
CA ILE A 750 3.37 -21.40 7.76
C ILE A 750 4.10 -20.55 8.81
N ALA A 751 4.23 -21.03 10.07
CA ALA A 751 5.07 -20.36 11.07
C ALA A 751 6.55 -20.26 10.65
N LEU A 752 6.95 -21.11 9.70
CA LEU A 752 8.28 -21.18 9.12
C LEU A 752 8.46 -20.30 7.88
N ALA A 753 7.39 -19.86 7.22
CA ALA A 753 7.47 -18.85 6.17
C ALA A 753 7.74 -17.45 6.75
N ASN A 754 7.33 -17.21 8.00
CA ASN A 754 7.58 -15.97 8.74
C ASN A 754 8.58 -16.12 9.91
N GLY A 755 9.32 -17.24 9.96
CA GLY A 755 10.52 -17.40 10.78
C GLY A 755 10.36 -17.53 12.30
N SER A 756 9.16 -17.82 12.80
CA SER A 756 8.96 -17.99 14.24
C SER A 756 8.91 -19.46 14.65
N ALA A 757 10.08 -20.00 15.04
CA ALA A 757 10.18 -21.32 15.67
C ALA A 757 10.26 -21.28 17.21
N ASN A 758 10.31 -20.08 17.83
CA ASN A 758 10.61 -19.93 19.25
C ASN A 758 9.45 -19.37 20.08
N ALA A 759 8.29 -20.05 20.04
CA ALA A 759 7.18 -19.77 20.96
C ALA A 759 6.68 -21.03 21.70
N ALA A 760 7.58 -21.93 22.07
CA ALA A 760 7.25 -23.10 22.90
C ALA A 760 7.93 -23.01 24.28
N LYS A 761 7.66 -21.95 25.06
CA LYS A 761 8.21 -21.86 26.44
C LYS A 761 7.50 -20.85 27.35
N LYS A 762 6.16 -20.90 27.43
CA LYS A 762 5.36 -20.50 28.61
C LYS A 762 3.89 -20.74 28.30
N VAL A 763 3.36 -21.89 28.71
CA VAL A 763 1.92 -22.17 28.70
C VAL A 763 1.31 -21.43 29.90
N PRO A 764 0.41 -20.45 29.72
CA PRO A 764 -0.35 -19.88 30.83
C PRO A 764 -1.25 -20.96 31.45
N LYS A 765 -1.57 -20.82 32.74
CA LYS A 765 -2.51 -21.73 33.42
C LYS A 765 -3.87 -21.71 32.69
N PRO A 766 -4.57 -22.86 32.60
CA PRO A 766 -5.83 -22.95 31.88
C PRO A 766 -6.89 -21.97 32.43
N ALA A 767 -7.49 -21.20 31.52
CA ALA A 767 -8.68 -20.39 31.75
C ALA A 767 -9.92 -21.28 32.04
N PRO A 768 -11.05 -20.72 32.53
CA PRO A 768 -12.05 -21.45 33.31
C PRO A 768 -12.65 -22.65 32.58
N THR A 769 -12.98 -23.67 33.36
CA THR A 769 -13.79 -24.83 32.97
C THR A 769 -15.04 -24.38 32.20
N ALA A 770 -15.27 -24.97 31.02
CA ALA A 770 -16.49 -24.75 30.24
C ALA A 770 -17.73 -24.84 31.14
N PRO A 771 -18.74 -23.98 30.93
CA PRO A 771 -19.93 -23.97 31.77
C PRO A 771 -20.54 -25.38 31.87
N SER A 772 -20.88 -25.80 33.09
CA SER A 772 -21.38 -27.15 33.37
C SER A 772 -22.82 -27.36 32.89
N GLU A 773 -23.58 -26.28 32.76
CA GLU A 773 -24.98 -26.30 32.35
C GLU A 773 -25.17 -25.77 30.92
N PRO A 774 -26.09 -26.36 30.13
CA PRO A 774 -26.39 -25.88 28.79
C PRO A 774 -27.09 -24.51 28.85
N PRO A 775 -26.75 -23.57 27.97
CA PRO A 775 -27.43 -22.27 27.89
C PRO A 775 -28.91 -22.44 27.48
N PRO A 776 -29.81 -21.53 27.88
CA PRO A 776 -31.22 -21.60 27.53
C PRO A 776 -31.43 -21.46 26.02
N SER A 777 -32.25 -22.33 25.42
CA SER A 777 -32.57 -22.27 23.99
C SER A 777 -33.28 -20.96 23.63
N THR A 778 -32.66 -20.17 22.77
CA THR A 778 -33.15 -18.89 22.25
C THR A 778 -33.40 -18.99 20.76
N ASN A 779 -34.46 -18.32 20.29
CA ASN A 779 -34.73 -18.22 18.86
C ASN A 779 -33.65 -17.35 18.18
N PRO A 780 -33.25 -17.68 16.93
CA PRO A 780 -32.37 -16.82 16.15
C PRO A 780 -33.01 -15.45 15.92
N PRO A 781 -32.22 -14.36 15.87
CA PRO A 781 -32.71 -13.03 15.50
C PRO A 781 -33.38 -13.02 14.12
N GLU A 782 -34.38 -12.16 13.92
CA GLU A 782 -35.07 -12.03 12.62
C GLU A 782 -34.11 -11.64 11.49
N SER A 783 -33.14 -10.77 11.78
CA SER A 783 -32.08 -10.38 10.83
C SER A 783 -31.23 -11.55 10.36
N VAL A 784 -31.07 -12.60 11.16
CA VAL A 784 -30.37 -13.83 10.79
C VAL A 784 -31.28 -14.76 9.99
N LEU A 785 -32.55 -14.89 10.39
CA LEU A 785 -33.52 -15.77 9.76
C LEU A 785 -33.92 -15.36 8.33
N ASN A 786 -33.99 -14.06 8.07
CA ASN A 786 -34.48 -13.49 6.82
C ASN A 786 -33.36 -13.08 5.86
N TYR A 787 -32.09 -13.11 6.29
CA TYR A 787 -30.95 -12.60 5.51
C TYR A 787 -30.88 -13.18 4.09
N PHE A 788 -30.94 -14.50 3.93
CA PHE A 788 -30.82 -15.13 2.61
C PHE A 788 -32.04 -14.90 1.71
N ASP A 789 -33.23 -14.74 2.30
CA ASP A 789 -34.46 -14.42 1.56
C ASP A 789 -34.39 -12.97 1.05
N GLU A 790 -33.92 -12.04 1.89
CA GLU A 790 -33.67 -10.64 1.52
C GLU A 790 -32.55 -10.51 0.48
N LEU A 791 -31.45 -11.24 0.66
CA LEU A 791 -30.32 -11.29 -0.27
C LEU A 791 -30.78 -11.73 -1.66
N GLU A 792 -31.55 -12.82 -1.76
CA GLU A 792 -32.07 -13.30 -3.05
C GLU A 792 -32.98 -12.26 -3.71
N LYS A 793 -33.87 -11.64 -2.95
CA LYS A 793 -34.74 -10.56 -3.44
C LYS A 793 -33.92 -9.40 -3.99
N ARG A 794 -32.92 -8.93 -3.23
CA ARG A 794 -32.04 -7.83 -3.62
C ARG A 794 -31.21 -8.16 -4.85
N PHE A 795 -30.68 -9.39 -4.92
CA PHE A 795 -29.97 -9.87 -6.09
C PHE A 795 -30.86 -9.80 -7.34
N ARG A 796 -32.12 -10.27 -7.26
CA ARG A 796 -33.07 -10.21 -8.39
C ARG A 796 -33.36 -8.78 -8.80
N GLU A 797 -33.66 -7.90 -7.83
CA GLU A 797 -33.88 -6.47 -8.08
C GLU A 797 -32.68 -5.84 -8.80
N THR A 798 -31.46 -6.05 -8.31
CA THR A 798 -30.24 -5.50 -8.92
C THR A 798 -29.95 -6.12 -10.29
N ALA A 799 -30.21 -7.42 -10.49
CA ALA A 799 -29.96 -8.10 -11.75
C ALA A 799 -30.94 -7.70 -12.87
N GLU A 800 -32.17 -7.30 -12.52
CA GLU A 800 -33.21 -6.90 -13.47
C GLU A 800 -33.21 -5.38 -13.75
N THR A 801 -32.57 -4.58 -12.88
CA THR A 801 -32.54 -3.12 -13.00
C THR A 801 -31.55 -2.66 -14.07
N SER A 802 -31.99 -1.77 -14.97
CA SER A 802 -31.15 -1.25 -16.07
C SER A 802 -30.09 -0.23 -15.63
N THR A 803 -30.23 0.38 -14.45
CA THR A 803 -29.28 1.36 -13.89
C THR A 803 -28.19 0.72 -13.05
N ALA A 804 -28.32 -0.56 -12.69
CA ALA A 804 -27.33 -1.27 -11.91
C ALA A 804 -26.13 -1.66 -12.79
N LEU A 805 -24.92 -1.55 -12.24
CA LEU A 805 -23.72 -1.98 -12.94
C LEU A 805 -23.55 -3.50 -12.87
N PRO A 806 -22.95 -4.13 -13.90
CA PRO A 806 -22.72 -5.56 -13.94
C PRO A 806 -22.02 -6.17 -12.72
N TRP A 807 -21.12 -5.41 -12.08
CA TRP A 807 -20.38 -5.86 -10.91
C TRP A 807 -21.23 -5.91 -9.63
N GLU A 808 -22.31 -5.12 -9.52
CA GLU A 808 -23.11 -5.02 -8.29
C GLU A 808 -23.86 -6.32 -8.01
N ALA A 809 -24.47 -6.92 -9.05
CA ALA A 809 -25.12 -8.23 -8.93
C ALA A 809 -24.10 -9.34 -8.59
N LEU A 810 -22.88 -9.27 -9.14
CA LEU A 810 -21.79 -10.18 -8.77
C LEU A 810 -21.37 -10.01 -7.31
N HIS A 811 -21.30 -8.77 -6.85
CA HIS A 811 -20.95 -8.43 -5.47
C HIS A 811 -21.99 -8.98 -4.49
N ILE A 812 -23.29 -8.80 -4.75
CA ILE A 812 -24.35 -9.38 -3.91
C ILE A 812 -24.24 -10.92 -3.86
N ALA A 813 -24.09 -11.56 -5.01
CA ALA A 813 -24.01 -13.02 -5.08
C ALA A 813 -22.79 -13.57 -4.32
N THR A 814 -21.64 -12.91 -4.45
CA THR A 814 -20.39 -13.32 -3.79
C THR A 814 -20.40 -13.03 -2.29
N LEU A 815 -20.98 -11.92 -1.83
CA LEU A 815 -21.22 -11.68 -0.40
C LEU A 815 -22.17 -12.71 0.21
N GLY A 816 -23.18 -13.16 -0.55
CA GLY A 816 -24.05 -14.28 -0.16
C GLY A 816 -23.29 -15.59 0.04
N GLN A 817 -22.37 -15.88 -0.87
CA GLN A 817 -21.46 -17.03 -0.74
C GLN A 817 -20.60 -16.91 0.51
N GLU A 818 -20.06 -15.72 0.75
CA GLU A 818 -19.21 -15.42 1.90
C GLU A 818 -19.99 -15.55 3.22
N ALA A 819 -21.26 -15.11 3.25
CA ALA A 819 -22.17 -15.34 4.37
C ALA A 819 -22.34 -16.83 4.68
N LEU A 820 -22.47 -17.69 3.65
CA LEU A 820 -22.55 -19.14 3.84
C LEU A 820 -21.22 -19.71 4.37
N ILE A 821 -20.07 -19.22 3.89
CA ILE A 821 -18.74 -19.63 4.37
C ILE A 821 -18.57 -19.29 5.85
N LEU A 822 -18.82 -18.04 6.24
CA LEU A 822 -18.75 -17.59 7.63
C LEU A 822 -19.74 -18.35 8.52
N TYR A 823 -20.97 -18.57 8.05
CA TYR A 823 -21.94 -19.42 8.72
C TYR A 823 -21.42 -20.86 8.93
N ASN A 824 -20.72 -21.42 7.94
CA ASN A 824 -20.16 -22.77 8.03
C ASN A 824 -19.01 -22.83 9.05
N ILE A 825 -18.17 -21.80 9.12
CA ILE A 825 -17.11 -21.66 10.14
C ILE A 825 -17.73 -21.58 11.54
N VAL A 826 -18.66 -20.65 11.76
CA VAL A 826 -19.28 -20.42 13.08
C VAL A 826 -20.09 -21.63 13.58
N THR A 827 -20.67 -22.41 12.66
CA THR A 827 -21.48 -23.60 13.01
C THR A 827 -20.71 -24.91 12.96
N ALA A 828 -19.39 -24.87 12.75
CA ALA A 828 -18.56 -26.04 12.54
C ALA A 828 -18.70 -27.11 13.64
N ARG A 829 -18.66 -26.68 14.90
CA ARG A 829 -18.73 -27.56 16.07
C ARG A 829 -20.05 -28.32 16.19
N PHE A 830 -21.14 -27.77 15.68
CA PHE A 830 -22.47 -28.37 15.79
C PHE A 830 -22.71 -29.51 14.78
N ARG A 831 -21.88 -29.62 13.74
CA ARG A 831 -22.08 -30.58 12.64
C ARG A 831 -21.39 -31.92 12.87
N LEU A 832 -20.45 -31.99 13.81
CA LEU A 832 -19.75 -33.23 14.17
C LEU A 832 -20.70 -34.11 14.98
N GLY A 833 -21.19 -35.18 14.35
CA GLY A 833 -22.15 -36.13 14.92
C GLY A 833 -21.71 -36.89 16.19
N GLY A 834 -20.57 -36.53 16.80
CA GLY A 834 -20.06 -37.09 18.06
C GLY A 834 -19.53 -36.09 19.09
N ALA A 835 -19.43 -34.78 18.80
CA ALA A 835 -18.80 -33.79 19.69
C ALA A 835 -19.74 -32.71 20.24
N SER A 836 -20.94 -32.55 19.66
CA SER A 836 -21.94 -31.61 20.14
C SER A 836 -22.53 -32.08 21.48
N LYS A 837 -22.30 -31.32 22.56
CA LYS A 837 -23.03 -31.50 23.84
C LYS A 837 -24.54 -31.26 23.72
N LEU A 838 -24.99 -30.67 22.61
CA LEU A 838 -26.39 -30.42 22.28
C LEU A 838 -27.00 -31.61 21.52
N LYS A 839 -28.25 -31.96 21.85
CA LYS A 839 -29.00 -33.03 21.18
C LYS A 839 -29.49 -32.55 19.80
N LYS A 840 -29.61 -33.46 18.83
CA LYS A 840 -30.17 -33.13 17.49
C LYS A 840 -31.60 -32.56 17.53
N SER A 841 -32.36 -32.85 18.58
CA SER A 841 -33.72 -32.35 18.80
C SER A 841 -33.77 -30.94 19.40
N ASP A 842 -32.63 -30.33 19.73
CA ASP A 842 -32.57 -28.99 20.31
C ASP A 842 -33.12 -27.94 19.31
N PRO A 843 -33.99 -27.00 19.74
CA PRO A 843 -34.51 -25.93 18.89
C PRO A 843 -33.43 -25.13 18.15
N VAL A 844 -32.25 -24.96 18.76
CA VAL A 844 -31.12 -24.23 18.17
C VAL A 844 -30.53 -25.04 17.01
N MET A 845 -30.39 -26.36 17.17
CA MET A 845 -29.91 -27.26 16.11
C MET A 845 -30.86 -27.29 14.91
N GLN A 846 -32.17 -27.23 15.16
CA GLN A 846 -33.18 -27.14 14.09
C GLN A 846 -33.11 -25.79 13.37
N SER A 847 -32.96 -24.69 14.11
CA SER A 847 -32.77 -23.36 13.56
C SER A 847 -31.52 -23.26 12.68
N ILE A 848 -30.39 -23.82 13.13
CA ILE A 848 -29.16 -23.94 12.35
C ILE A 848 -29.44 -24.70 11.05
N LYS A 849 -30.04 -25.89 11.11
CA LYS A 849 -30.33 -26.71 9.91
C LYS A 849 -31.27 -25.98 8.93
N ASN A 850 -32.30 -25.31 9.43
CA ASN A 850 -33.25 -24.56 8.62
C ASN A 850 -32.57 -23.37 7.91
N LEU A 851 -31.75 -22.60 8.64
CA LEU A 851 -31.00 -21.48 8.06
C LEU A 851 -30.05 -21.95 6.95
N ARG A 852 -29.32 -23.05 7.17
CA ARG A 852 -28.50 -23.66 6.11
C ARG A 852 -29.33 -24.04 4.89
N THR A 853 -30.50 -24.62 5.10
CA THR A 853 -31.38 -25.03 3.99
C THR A 853 -31.83 -23.82 3.18
N LYS A 854 -32.25 -22.73 3.83
CA LYS A 854 -32.56 -21.46 3.17
C LYS A 854 -31.37 -20.90 2.38
N ALA A 855 -30.18 -20.85 3.00
CA ALA A 855 -28.96 -20.37 2.36
C ALA A 855 -28.62 -21.15 1.08
N LEU A 856 -28.72 -22.49 1.13
CA LEU A 856 -28.44 -23.36 -0.01
C LEU A 856 -29.46 -23.18 -1.14
N VAL A 857 -30.74 -22.95 -0.82
CA VAL A 857 -31.78 -22.68 -1.83
C VAL A 857 -31.52 -21.33 -2.49
N ALA A 858 -31.38 -20.27 -1.70
CA ALA A 858 -31.15 -18.92 -2.21
C ALA A 858 -29.90 -18.84 -3.10
N LEU A 859 -28.76 -19.39 -2.65
CA LEU A 859 -27.52 -19.34 -3.43
C LEU A 859 -27.55 -20.21 -4.69
N LYS A 860 -28.29 -21.32 -4.68
CA LYS A 860 -28.50 -22.13 -5.89
C LYS A 860 -29.35 -21.37 -6.91
N ASP A 861 -30.38 -20.66 -6.47
CA ASP A 861 -31.25 -19.87 -7.34
C ASP A 861 -30.50 -18.66 -7.91
N ILE A 862 -29.77 -17.92 -7.07
CA ILE A 862 -28.84 -16.85 -7.48
C ILE A 862 -27.84 -17.37 -8.52
N GLY A 863 -27.19 -18.50 -8.25
CA GLY A 863 -26.21 -19.09 -9.16
C GLY A 863 -26.82 -19.48 -10.50
N GLY A 864 -28.03 -20.05 -10.50
CA GLY A 864 -28.77 -20.37 -11.72
C GLY A 864 -29.14 -19.14 -12.55
N ILE A 865 -29.51 -18.03 -11.90
CA ILE A 865 -29.80 -16.76 -12.58
C ILE A 865 -28.52 -16.15 -13.17
N LEU A 866 -27.41 -16.14 -12.43
CA LEU A 866 -26.13 -15.64 -12.92
C LEU A 866 -25.66 -16.36 -14.18
N VAL A 867 -25.79 -17.69 -14.24
CA VAL A 867 -25.45 -18.47 -15.44
C VAL A 867 -26.34 -18.05 -16.62
N LYS A 868 -27.65 -17.90 -16.41
CA LYS A 868 -28.57 -17.44 -17.46
C LYS A 868 -28.23 -16.04 -17.97
N ILE A 869 -27.93 -15.12 -17.07
CA ILE A 869 -27.51 -13.75 -17.43
C ILE A 869 -26.20 -13.80 -18.24
N GLY A 870 -25.23 -14.61 -17.80
CA GLY A 870 -23.99 -14.80 -18.54
C GLY A 870 -24.19 -15.37 -19.94
N GLU A 871 -25.16 -16.28 -20.12
CA GLU A 871 -25.54 -16.79 -21.44
C GLU A 871 -26.13 -15.71 -22.34
N THR A 872 -26.92 -14.77 -21.77
CA THR A 872 -27.47 -13.62 -22.51
C THR A 872 -26.45 -12.54 -22.83
N ASP A 873 -25.39 -12.35 -22.02
CA ASP A 873 -24.41 -11.27 -22.24
C ASP A 873 -23.69 -11.36 -23.59
N ALA A 874 -23.37 -12.57 -24.05
CA ALA A 874 -22.52 -12.80 -25.22
C ALA A 874 -23.31 -13.24 -26.47
N THR A 875 -24.57 -12.80 -26.60
CA THR A 875 -25.38 -13.05 -27.80
C THR A 875 -25.06 -12.06 -28.91
N PRO A 876 -25.41 -12.37 -30.18
CA PRO A 876 -25.34 -11.40 -31.27
C PRO A 876 -26.14 -10.12 -30.98
N GLU A 877 -27.30 -10.24 -30.32
CA GLU A 877 -28.19 -9.13 -30.00
C GLU A 877 -27.58 -8.16 -28.99
N THR A 878 -27.03 -8.65 -27.88
CA THR A 878 -26.41 -7.78 -26.86
C THR A 878 -25.13 -7.12 -27.37
N ARG A 879 -24.37 -7.80 -28.23
CA ARG A 879 -23.22 -7.19 -28.92
C ARG A 879 -23.66 -6.09 -29.88
N LYS A 880 -24.81 -6.26 -30.53
CA LYS A 880 -25.41 -5.25 -31.39
C LYS A 880 -25.90 -4.05 -30.56
N GLU A 881 -26.57 -4.28 -29.42
CA GLU A 881 -26.98 -3.22 -28.49
C GLU A 881 -25.78 -2.43 -27.95
N PHE A 882 -24.69 -3.13 -27.56
CA PHE A 882 -23.44 -2.47 -27.17
C PHE A 882 -22.92 -1.59 -28.30
N PHE A 883 -22.87 -2.12 -29.53
CA PHE A 883 -22.43 -1.37 -30.70
C PHE A 883 -23.31 -0.14 -30.96
N GLU A 884 -24.64 -0.30 -30.95
CA GLU A 884 -25.61 0.78 -31.13
C GLU A 884 -25.42 1.87 -30.06
N SER A 885 -25.10 1.48 -28.83
CA SER A 885 -24.82 2.41 -27.72
C SER A 885 -23.54 3.24 -27.90
N CYS A 886 -22.62 2.79 -28.75
CA CYS A 886 -21.34 3.46 -29.05
C CYS A 886 -21.31 4.13 -30.43
N GLN A 887 -22.46 4.31 -31.10
CA GLN A 887 -22.48 4.93 -32.43
C GLN A 887 -21.93 6.36 -32.44
N SER A 888 -22.11 7.11 -31.36
CA SER A 888 -21.63 8.50 -31.24
C SER A 888 -20.11 8.65 -31.36
N ILE A 889 -19.34 7.59 -31.06
CA ILE A 889 -17.87 7.60 -31.17
C ILE A 889 -17.35 7.00 -32.48
N THR A 890 -18.23 6.46 -33.33
CA THR A 890 -17.79 5.79 -34.57
C THR A 890 -17.39 6.78 -35.66
N SER A 891 -16.28 6.51 -36.34
CA SER A 891 -15.78 7.27 -37.48
C SER A 891 -15.26 6.32 -38.56
N PRO A 892 -15.62 6.50 -39.85
CA PRO A 892 -15.28 5.56 -40.93
C PRO A 892 -13.79 5.24 -41.10
N ASN A 893 -12.89 6.17 -40.74
CA ASN A 893 -11.46 6.05 -40.99
C ASN A 893 -10.63 5.81 -39.72
N ASP A 894 -11.26 5.82 -38.54
CA ASP A 894 -10.57 5.80 -37.25
C ASP A 894 -11.14 4.72 -36.32
N ILE A 895 -12.10 5.08 -35.46
CA ILE A 895 -12.85 4.15 -34.61
C ILE A 895 -13.97 3.56 -35.48
N ASP A 896 -13.60 2.59 -36.30
CA ASP A 896 -14.54 1.95 -37.23
C ASP A 896 -15.49 0.96 -36.53
N HIS A 897 -16.46 0.47 -37.31
CA HIS A 897 -17.45 -0.50 -36.85
C HIS A 897 -16.79 -1.78 -36.29
N ASP A 898 -15.77 -2.28 -36.96
CA ASP A 898 -15.13 -3.57 -36.64
C ASP A 898 -14.33 -3.48 -35.34
N PHE A 899 -13.71 -2.33 -35.08
CA PHE A 899 -13.03 -2.03 -33.83
C PHE A 899 -14.01 -2.05 -32.65
N VAL A 900 -15.10 -1.27 -32.72
CA VAL A 900 -16.10 -1.20 -31.63
C VAL A 900 -16.72 -2.57 -31.39
N PHE A 901 -17.05 -3.30 -32.46
CA PHE A 901 -17.58 -4.66 -32.36
C PHE A 901 -16.56 -5.62 -31.71
N GLY A 902 -15.27 -5.48 -32.03
CA GLY A 902 -14.19 -6.23 -31.40
C GLY A 902 -14.10 -6.01 -29.89
N VAL A 903 -14.19 -4.75 -29.44
CA VAL A 903 -14.22 -4.38 -28.01
C VAL A 903 -15.49 -4.93 -27.34
N ALA A 904 -16.66 -4.74 -27.97
CA ALA A 904 -17.94 -5.26 -27.48
C ALA A 904 -17.90 -6.77 -27.27
N LYS A 905 -17.33 -7.51 -28.23
CA LYS A 905 -17.14 -8.96 -28.13
C LYS A 905 -16.26 -9.34 -26.95
N LYS A 906 -15.09 -8.71 -26.78
CA LYS A 906 -14.19 -9.00 -25.64
C LYS A 906 -14.87 -8.74 -24.30
N VAL A 907 -15.57 -7.61 -24.16
CA VAL A 907 -16.26 -7.22 -22.92
C VAL A 907 -17.38 -8.21 -22.59
N THR A 908 -18.25 -8.51 -23.56
CA THR A 908 -19.37 -9.45 -23.38
C THR A 908 -18.91 -10.88 -23.08
N ASP A 909 -17.84 -11.34 -23.73
CA ASP A 909 -17.23 -12.65 -23.46
C ASP A 909 -16.62 -12.72 -22.04
N ALA A 910 -15.95 -11.65 -21.60
CA ALA A 910 -15.42 -11.54 -20.25
C ALA A 910 -16.52 -11.55 -19.17
N ARG A 911 -17.61 -10.79 -19.38
CA ARG A 911 -18.79 -10.79 -18.50
C ARG A 911 -19.42 -12.18 -18.38
N LYS A 912 -19.63 -12.84 -19.52
CA LYS A 912 -20.17 -14.20 -19.57
C LYS A 912 -19.31 -15.16 -18.76
N LYS A 913 -17.98 -15.10 -18.93
CA LYS A 913 -17.04 -15.97 -18.24
C LYS A 913 -17.18 -15.80 -16.72
N VAL A 914 -17.02 -14.59 -16.19
CA VAL A 914 -17.05 -14.35 -14.73
C VAL A 914 -18.41 -14.71 -14.11
N ARG A 915 -19.53 -14.37 -14.76
CA ARG A 915 -20.87 -14.71 -14.27
C ARG A 915 -21.14 -16.21 -14.28
N SER A 916 -20.70 -16.90 -15.35
CA SER A 916 -20.84 -18.36 -15.46
C SER A 916 -20.00 -19.09 -14.42
N ASP A 917 -18.76 -18.63 -14.21
CA ASP A 917 -17.83 -19.24 -13.26
C ASP A 917 -18.34 -19.04 -11.82
N ILE A 918 -18.84 -17.85 -11.47
CA ILE A 918 -19.45 -17.57 -10.16
C ILE A 918 -20.73 -18.38 -9.97
N GLY A 919 -21.65 -18.37 -10.95
CA GLY A 919 -22.90 -19.11 -10.84
C GLY A 919 -22.70 -20.63 -10.66
N LYS A 920 -21.75 -21.23 -11.40
CA LYS A 920 -21.37 -22.64 -11.24
C LYS A 920 -20.61 -22.90 -9.94
N GLY A 921 -19.76 -21.96 -9.52
CA GLY A 921 -19.00 -22.03 -8.27
C GLY A 921 -19.91 -22.07 -7.03
N LEU A 922 -20.96 -21.24 -7.01
CA LEU A 922 -22.01 -21.23 -5.99
C LEU A 922 -22.68 -22.61 -5.87
N GLU A 923 -23.08 -23.20 -7.00
CA GLU A 923 -23.70 -24.52 -7.00
C GLU A 923 -22.76 -25.60 -6.43
N ARG A 924 -21.47 -25.52 -6.76
CA ARG A 924 -20.46 -26.45 -6.25
C ARG A 924 -20.23 -26.29 -4.76
N ILE A 925 -20.15 -25.08 -4.22
CA ILE A 925 -20.00 -24.87 -2.76
C ILE A 925 -21.21 -25.42 -2.02
N CYS A 926 -22.41 -25.23 -2.59
CA CYS A 926 -23.64 -25.81 -2.06
C CYS A 926 -23.61 -27.37 -2.05
N LYS A 927 -22.97 -28.00 -3.04
CA LYS A 927 -22.81 -29.47 -3.14
C LYS A 927 -21.63 -30.02 -2.32
N GLY A 928 -20.48 -29.37 -2.37
CA GLY A 928 -19.17 -29.83 -1.89
C GLY A 928 -18.99 -29.68 -0.38
N GLN A 929 -19.53 -28.62 0.23
CA GLN A 929 -19.55 -28.50 1.70
C GLN A 929 -20.65 -29.37 2.35
N GLY A 930 -21.28 -30.27 1.58
CA GLY A 930 -22.10 -31.39 2.06
C GLY A 930 -21.29 -32.54 2.67
N GLN A 931 -19.97 -32.57 2.48
CA GLN A 931 -19.04 -33.38 3.27
C GLN A 931 -18.32 -32.47 4.25
N GLY A 932 -18.40 -32.80 5.54
CA GLY A 932 -18.15 -31.87 6.64
C GLY A 932 -16.77 -31.24 6.65
N LEU A 933 -16.67 -30.13 7.38
CA LEU A 933 -15.48 -29.77 8.13
C LEU A 933 -14.89 -31.05 8.77
N VAL A 934 -13.81 -31.58 8.20
CA VAL A 934 -13.06 -32.68 8.82
C VAL A 934 -12.22 -32.06 9.92
N LEU A 935 -12.87 -31.72 11.04
CA LEU A 935 -12.20 -31.39 12.28
C LEU A 935 -11.96 -32.71 13.02
N GLY A 936 -10.78 -33.29 12.83
CA GLY A 936 -10.22 -34.33 13.70
C GLY A 936 -10.33 -35.79 13.25
N ALA A 937 -9.28 -36.28 12.60
CA ALA A 937 -8.49 -37.42 13.06
C ALA A 937 -7.13 -37.32 12.37
N GLY A 938 -6.03 -37.28 13.14
CA GLY A 938 -4.68 -37.27 12.58
C GLY A 938 -4.48 -38.45 11.61
N PRO A 939 -3.49 -38.37 10.69
CA PRO A 939 -3.21 -39.49 9.80
C PRO A 939 -2.88 -40.70 10.66
N SER A 940 -3.78 -41.69 10.65
CA SER A 940 -3.46 -43.03 11.11
C SER A 940 -2.25 -43.47 10.30
N THR A 941 -1.13 -43.66 10.97
CA THR A 941 0.07 -44.30 10.44
C THR A 941 -0.30 -45.71 10.01
N GLY A 942 -0.69 -45.85 8.74
CA GLY A 942 -0.79 -47.12 8.04
C GLY A 942 0.60 -47.47 7.52
N SER A 943 1.18 -48.50 8.12
CA SER A 943 2.39 -49.22 7.71
C SER A 943 2.50 -49.48 6.22
#